data_AF-A0A4R3LRW9-F1
#
_entry.id   AF-A0A4R3LRW9-F1
#
_cell.length_a   1.000
_cell.length_b   1.000
_cell.length_c   1.000
_cell.angle_alpha   90.00
_cell.angle_beta   90.00
_cell.angle_gamma   90.00
#
_symmetry.space_group_name_H-M   'P 1'
#
loop_
_entity.id
_entity.type
_entity.pdbx_description
1 polymer ?
#
loop_
_entity_poly.entity_id
_entity_poly.type
_entity_poly.pdbx_seq_one_letter_code
_entity_poly.pdbx_strand_id
1 'polypeptide(L)'
;MSDVDDTPAPSGGAVYSTPKGGLYGGPFDSSGLDPNTRSVMMDNRWTTVFGGSEAASVIPFAFATSATDYTSVEGGYPDPALVSTFAPVTEEQKDAVRSAFGLVSSYTSLTFSEVDSALPADAAFRFARYSDTGSESNFPANSAAYAPTDSRMSGDTFLGGNGNVPASYFGTDHFNTIIHEMGHAFGLKHGHDPDYNGTLAPEFNDNEFSVMTYASYFGADTGGATEAWVGSAPQSYMMFDIAALQAYYGADFSKVGTEAVYTWDPATGQQSINGVPAAFTGPSATGKIFSTVWTQGALTTYDLSAFGDDQVNDLRPGYWLTFSYAQLADLNNAAPQGTLAYRAQGNIYNALLYEGDARSMISNLITGSGNDTITGNDLGNLLIANAGADTIFGGAGDDVISGGAGADLIDFGTGDDTLRDLLADLDGDVVTSFTLTSTLQIADALVGRANILFAATPEVATIEIGGTTLVLNGDFSGGDIMAAARGTGPDAHTQMSFVTYLPTLSEAVSVDLAAINGIANQAYLTGDGTVTYAMELSSATSAFANILGYYSITVDGTISDVHLAFDNTLDAAAPGTQVDLGIPEDGARVGFFLIQNGFTLFGDLPDDLTFFAPDGITPADLDSGLSPLLYSASRGFLGGTDIFHSFATLNPDDATQVLSGVAPGGEALWIGFEDLPTATGDNDFQDVVISIGTNADGLFIV
;
A
#
# COMPACT_ATOMS: atom_id res chain seq x y z
N MET A 1 -25.99 11.01 -26.01
CA MET A 1 -26.61 9.69 -25.91
C MET A 1 -28.14 9.85 -25.96
N SER A 2 -28.72 10.15 -27.14
CA SER A 2 -30.17 10.33 -27.27
C SER A 2 -30.89 8.99 -27.53
N ASP A 3 -31.39 8.44 -26.42
CA ASP A 3 -32.40 7.42 -26.15
C ASP A 3 -33.16 6.73 -27.31
N VAL A 4 -32.89 5.43 -27.44
CA VAL A 4 -33.89 4.38 -27.75
C VAL A 4 -33.65 3.17 -26.83
N ASP A 5 -33.01 3.42 -25.68
CA ASP A 5 -32.23 2.44 -24.95
C ASP A 5 -33.14 1.54 -24.12
N ASP A 6 -32.81 0.25 -24.09
CA ASP A 6 -33.52 -0.79 -23.38
C ASP A 6 -35.00 -0.97 -23.76
N THR A 7 -35.28 -1.53 -24.95
CA THR A 7 -36.63 -2.07 -25.20
C THR A 7 -36.96 -3.17 -24.17
N PRO A 8 -37.99 -3.00 -23.30
CA PRO A 8 -38.42 -4.07 -22.43
C PRO A 8 -38.97 -5.20 -23.32
N ALA A 9 -38.24 -6.30 -23.44
CA ALA A 9 -38.68 -7.42 -24.25
C ALA A 9 -39.97 -8.03 -23.67
N PRO A 10 -40.89 -8.53 -24.52
CA PRO A 10 -42.24 -8.88 -24.12
C PRO A 10 -42.27 -10.01 -23.08
N SER A 11 -43.04 -9.82 -22.01
CA SER A 11 -43.24 -10.78 -20.92
C SER A 11 -43.86 -12.10 -21.42
N GLY A 12 -43.29 -13.26 -21.07
CA GLY A 12 -44.05 -14.54 -21.05
C GLY A 12 -43.40 -15.85 -21.52
N GLY A 13 -42.09 -15.95 -21.71
CA GLY A 13 -41.41 -17.20 -22.15
C GLY A 13 -40.70 -18.00 -21.04
N ALA A 14 -40.52 -19.31 -21.23
CA ALA A 14 -39.63 -20.13 -20.38
C ALA A 14 -38.15 -19.83 -20.69
N VAL A 15 -37.29 -19.76 -19.67
CA VAL A 15 -35.83 -19.62 -19.88
C VAL A 15 -35.31 -20.90 -20.57
N TYR A 16 -34.73 -20.76 -21.76
CA TYR A 16 -34.24 -21.90 -22.54
C TYR A 16 -32.87 -22.36 -22.04
N SER A 17 -32.71 -23.67 -21.84
CA SER A 17 -31.44 -24.31 -21.46
C SER A 17 -30.43 -24.43 -22.61
N THR A 18 -30.47 -23.52 -23.59
CA THR A 18 -29.57 -23.55 -24.74
C THR A 18 -28.40 -22.61 -24.47
N PRO A 19 -27.14 -23.06 -24.53
CA PRO A 19 -26.01 -22.17 -24.33
C PRO A 19 -25.83 -21.25 -25.55
N LYS A 20 -25.31 -20.06 -25.33
CA LYS A 20 -24.83 -19.15 -26.38
C LYS A 20 -23.31 -19.02 -26.26
N GLY A 21 -22.57 -19.35 -27.32
CA GLY A 21 -21.11 -19.49 -27.27
C GLY A 21 -20.63 -20.47 -26.19
N GLY A 22 -21.44 -21.49 -25.86
CA GLY A 22 -21.14 -22.42 -24.77
C GLY A 22 -21.46 -21.92 -23.35
N LEU A 23 -22.01 -20.71 -23.18
CA LEU A 23 -22.30 -20.10 -21.88
C LEU A 23 -23.80 -19.93 -21.62
N TYR A 24 -24.14 -19.70 -20.36
CA TYR A 24 -25.49 -19.43 -19.86
C TYR A 24 -25.50 -18.16 -19.00
N GLY A 25 -26.68 -17.62 -18.72
CA GLY A 25 -26.86 -16.71 -17.59
C GLY A 25 -27.11 -17.47 -16.29
N GLY A 26 -26.61 -16.95 -15.18
CA GLY A 26 -26.78 -17.53 -13.85
C GLY A 26 -26.89 -16.45 -12.77
N PRO A 27 -27.56 -16.76 -11.65
CA PRO A 27 -27.77 -15.81 -10.57
C PRO A 27 -26.47 -15.51 -9.82
N PHE A 28 -26.42 -14.32 -9.23
CA PHE A 28 -25.37 -13.85 -8.33
C PHE A 28 -26.00 -13.26 -7.06
N ASP A 29 -25.36 -13.40 -5.91
CA ASP A 29 -25.82 -12.81 -4.65
C ASP A 29 -24.93 -11.64 -4.27
N SER A 30 -25.44 -10.41 -4.46
CA SER A 30 -24.73 -9.17 -4.13
C SER A 30 -25.06 -8.65 -2.72
N SER A 31 -25.82 -9.39 -1.90
CA SER A 31 -26.37 -8.88 -0.65
C SER A 31 -25.30 -8.40 0.37
N GLY A 32 -24.09 -8.96 0.30
CA GLY A 32 -22.94 -8.58 1.13
C GLY A 32 -22.04 -7.47 0.57
N LEU A 33 -22.30 -6.96 -0.63
CA LEU A 33 -21.47 -5.93 -1.27
C LEU A 33 -21.85 -4.51 -0.83
N ASP A 34 -20.98 -3.54 -1.09
CA ASP A 34 -21.31 -2.12 -0.92
C ASP A 34 -22.62 -1.75 -1.67
N PRO A 35 -23.51 -0.94 -1.07
CA PRO A 35 -24.75 -0.52 -1.72
C PRO A 35 -24.59 0.17 -3.08
N ASN A 36 -23.53 0.95 -3.29
CA ASN A 36 -23.28 1.59 -4.57
C ASN A 36 -22.74 0.58 -5.59
N THR A 37 -21.85 -0.33 -5.19
CA THR A 37 -21.40 -1.43 -6.07
C THR A 37 -22.57 -2.29 -6.53
N ARG A 38 -23.46 -2.71 -5.62
CA ARG A 38 -24.63 -3.52 -6.03
C ARG A 38 -25.63 -2.74 -6.89
N SER A 39 -25.70 -1.42 -6.73
CA SER A 39 -26.68 -0.59 -7.45
C SER A 39 -26.46 -0.56 -8.97
N VAL A 40 -25.29 -0.97 -9.45
CA VAL A 40 -25.02 -1.13 -10.88
C VAL A 40 -25.13 -2.60 -11.33
N MET A 41 -25.69 -3.51 -10.51
CA MET A 41 -25.75 -4.95 -10.80
C MET A 41 -27.18 -5.46 -11.02
N MET A 42 -27.38 -6.31 -12.04
CA MET A 42 -28.62 -7.07 -12.26
C MET A 42 -28.71 -8.38 -11.43
N ASP A 43 -27.68 -8.72 -10.66
CA ASP A 43 -27.52 -10.01 -9.97
C ASP A 43 -27.59 -11.24 -10.90
N ASN A 44 -27.18 -11.07 -12.15
CA ASN A 44 -27.06 -12.14 -13.12
C ASN A 44 -25.78 -11.95 -13.94
N ARG A 45 -24.99 -13.01 -14.05
CA ARG A 45 -23.69 -13.05 -14.75
C ARG A 45 -23.61 -14.21 -15.73
N TRP A 46 -22.58 -14.21 -16.57
CA TRP A 46 -22.29 -15.36 -17.43
C TRP A 46 -21.69 -16.53 -16.66
N THR A 47 -22.18 -17.74 -16.94
CA THR A 47 -21.81 -18.98 -16.27
C THR A 47 -21.63 -20.12 -17.27
N THR A 48 -20.96 -21.20 -16.86
CA THR A 48 -20.71 -22.38 -17.72
C THR A 48 -21.81 -23.44 -17.61
N VAL A 49 -22.69 -23.32 -16.62
CA VAL A 49 -23.77 -24.27 -16.32
C VAL A 49 -25.07 -23.52 -16.18
N PHE A 50 -26.12 -24.01 -16.84
CA PHE A 50 -27.46 -23.43 -16.76
C PHE A 50 -27.96 -23.35 -15.30
N GLY A 51 -28.23 -22.13 -14.83
CA GLY A 51 -28.64 -21.86 -13.44
C GLY A 51 -27.54 -22.14 -12.39
N GLY A 52 -26.30 -22.35 -12.83
CA GLY A 52 -25.14 -22.46 -11.96
C GLY A 52 -24.70 -21.10 -11.43
N SER A 53 -23.94 -21.10 -10.33
CA SER A 53 -23.32 -19.92 -9.75
C SER A 53 -21.90 -19.69 -10.24
N GLU A 54 -21.22 -20.68 -10.83
CA GLU A 54 -19.82 -20.55 -11.27
C GLU A 54 -19.69 -19.60 -12.45
N ALA A 55 -18.90 -18.54 -12.28
CA ALA A 55 -18.65 -17.54 -13.32
C ALA A 55 -17.94 -18.16 -14.53
N ALA A 56 -18.23 -17.63 -15.72
CA ALA A 56 -17.43 -17.91 -16.91
C ALA A 56 -16.02 -17.34 -16.74
N SER A 57 -15.00 -18.06 -17.23
CA SER A 57 -13.61 -17.59 -17.27
C SER A 57 -13.15 -17.15 -18.66
N VAL A 58 -13.88 -17.57 -19.70
CA VAL A 58 -13.65 -17.18 -21.09
C VAL A 58 -14.99 -16.84 -21.74
N ILE A 59 -15.10 -15.67 -22.38
CA ILE A 59 -16.26 -15.30 -23.20
C ILE A 59 -15.84 -15.25 -24.67
N PRO A 60 -16.38 -16.13 -25.53
CA PRO A 60 -16.15 -16.03 -26.96
C PRO A 60 -16.99 -14.89 -27.54
N PHE A 61 -16.39 -14.06 -28.40
CA PHE A 61 -17.05 -12.94 -29.04
C PHE A 61 -16.78 -12.89 -30.53
N ALA A 62 -17.68 -12.27 -31.30
CA ALA A 62 -17.53 -12.11 -32.74
C ALA A 62 -18.10 -10.78 -33.24
N PHE A 63 -17.53 -10.29 -34.35
CA PHE A 63 -18.09 -9.18 -35.11
C PHE A 63 -18.96 -9.73 -36.24
N ALA A 64 -20.27 -9.55 -36.14
CA ALA A 64 -21.19 -10.10 -37.13
C ALA A 64 -20.98 -9.44 -38.50
N THR A 65 -21.00 -10.25 -39.55
CA THR A 65 -20.83 -9.77 -40.94
C THR A 65 -22.12 -9.86 -41.73
N SER A 66 -23.14 -10.56 -41.22
CA SER A 66 -24.43 -10.71 -41.85
C SER A 66 -25.57 -10.62 -40.84
N ALA A 67 -26.66 -9.97 -41.24
CA ALA A 67 -27.93 -9.99 -40.51
C ALA A 67 -28.44 -11.42 -40.24
N THR A 68 -28.08 -12.39 -41.08
CA THR A 68 -28.47 -13.80 -40.93
C THR A 68 -27.81 -14.50 -39.74
N ASP A 69 -26.77 -13.90 -39.16
CA ASP A 69 -26.12 -14.42 -37.94
C ASP A 69 -27.06 -14.29 -36.72
N TYR A 70 -28.05 -13.40 -36.82
CA TYR A 70 -29.10 -13.21 -35.83
C TYR A 70 -30.36 -13.99 -36.25
N THR A 71 -30.76 -14.97 -35.43
CA THR A 71 -31.96 -15.76 -35.69
C THR A 71 -33.15 -15.14 -34.96
N SER A 72 -34.25 -14.91 -35.67
CA SER A 72 -35.47 -14.40 -35.06
C SER A 72 -35.99 -15.34 -33.96
N VAL A 73 -36.35 -14.80 -32.80
CA VAL A 73 -36.92 -15.55 -31.68
C VAL A 73 -38.34 -15.08 -31.34
N GLU A 74 -39.05 -15.85 -30.52
CA GLU A 74 -40.36 -15.46 -30.01
C GLU A 74 -40.26 -14.15 -29.23
N GLY A 75 -41.17 -13.20 -29.49
CA GLY A 75 -41.08 -11.83 -28.98
C GLY A 75 -40.61 -10.80 -29.99
N GLY A 76 -40.20 -11.22 -31.20
CA GLY A 76 -39.91 -10.29 -32.30
C GLY A 76 -38.47 -9.79 -32.35
N TYR A 77 -37.54 -10.48 -31.69
CA TYR A 77 -36.12 -10.12 -31.64
C TYR A 77 -35.28 -10.90 -32.68
N PRO A 78 -34.26 -10.29 -33.31
CA PRO A 78 -34.05 -8.85 -33.32
C PRO A 78 -35.15 -8.18 -34.13
N ASP A 79 -35.46 -6.91 -33.83
CA ASP A 79 -36.53 -6.18 -34.52
C ASP A 79 -36.29 -6.22 -36.04
N PRO A 80 -37.22 -6.78 -36.85
CA PRO A 80 -37.08 -6.83 -38.30
C PRO A 80 -36.81 -5.47 -38.96
N ALA A 81 -37.29 -4.37 -38.36
CA ALA A 81 -36.99 -3.01 -38.81
C ALA A 81 -35.52 -2.66 -38.59
N LEU A 82 -34.96 -2.97 -37.42
CA LEU A 82 -33.55 -2.74 -37.11
C LEU A 82 -32.63 -3.64 -37.96
N VAL A 83 -32.98 -4.92 -38.10
CA VAL A 83 -32.27 -5.89 -38.95
C VAL A 83 -32.19 -5.42 -40.41
N SER A 84 -33.19 -4.70 -40.91
CA SER A 84 -33.18 -4.16 -42.28
C SER A 84 -32.08 -3.10 -42.51
N THR A 85 -31.56 -2.53 -41.43
CA THR A 85 -30.54 -1.48 -41.42
C THR A 85 -29.16 -2.00 -40.96
N PHE A 86 -29.05 -3.32 -40.80
CA PHE A 86 -27.84 -4.00 -40.37
C PHE A 86 -26.60 -3.53 -41.15
N ALA A 87 -25.54 -3.24 -40.41
CA ALA A 87 -24.20 -3.10 -40.95
C ALA A 87 -23.17 -3.78 -40.04
N PRO A 88 -22.07 -4.33 -40.61
CA PRO A 88 -20.91 -4.70 -39.81
C PRO A 88 -20.32 -3.49 -39.09
N VAL A 89 -19.78 -3.68 -37.89
CA VAL A 89 -19.02 -2.64 -37.18
C VAL A 89 -17.78 -2.21 -37.99
N THR A 90 -17.37 -0.95 -37.84
CA THR A 90 -16.15 -0.42 -38.49
C THR A 90 -14.89 -0.95 -37.80
N GLU A 91 -13.72 -0.79 -38.42
CA GLU A 91 -12.45 -1.19 -37.78
C GLU A 91 -12.18 -0.40 -36.51
N GLU A 92 -12.48 0.90 -36.48
CA GLU A 92 -12.33 1.74 -35.28
C GLU A 92 -13.24 1.26 -34.13
N GLN A 93 -14.46 0.83 -34.44
CA GLN A 93 -15.37 0.24 -33.44
C GLN A 93 -14.86 -1.12 -32.96
N LYS A 94 -14.29 -1.96 -33.83
CA LYS A 94 -13.66 -3.22 -33.41
C LYS A 94 -12.51 -2.97 -32.45
N ASP A 95 -11.68 -1.98 -32.75
CA ASP A 95 -10.53 -1.61 -31.90
C ASP A 95 -11.00 -1.04 -30.55
N ALA A 96 -12.05 -0.22 -30.52
CA ALA A 96 -12.67 0.25 -29.28
C ALA A 96 -13.24 -0.92 -28.45
N VAL A 97 -13.98 -1.84 -29.06
CA VAL A 97 -14.52 -3.03 -28.38
C VAL A 97 -13.39 -3.92 -27.81
N ARG A 98 -12.31 -4.13 -28.58
CA ARG A 98 -11.14 -4.88 -28.10
C ARG A 98 -10.45 -4.18 -26.93
N SER A 99 -10.36 -2.85 -26.94
CA SER A 99 -9.84 -2.08 -25.81
C SER A 99 -10.73 -2.21 -24.57
N ALA A 100 -12.05 -2.15 -24.73
CA ALA A 100 -13.00 -2.38 -23.64
C ALA A 100 -12.88 -3.77 -23.02
N PHE A 101 -12.72 -4.82 -23.83
CA PHE A 101 -12.42 -6.18 -23.35
C PHE A 101 -11.06 -6.28 -22.65
N GLY A 102 -10.04 -5.60 -23.18
CA GLY A 102 -8.73 -5.49 -22.56
C GLY A 102 -8.77 -4.84 -21.18
N LEU A 103 -9.56 -3.78 -21.01
CA LEU A 103 -9.79 -3.15 -19.69
C LEU A 103 -10.42 -4.14 -18.71
N VAL A 104 -11.51 -4.81 -19.08
CA VAL A 104 -12.16 -5.81 -18.21
C VAL A 104 -11.22 -6.96 -17.85
N SER A 105 -10.39 -7.41 -18.80
CA SER A 105 -9.38 -8.45 -18.56
C SER A 105 -8.25 -7.98 -17.65
N SER A 106 -7.98 -6.67 -17.59
CA SER A 106 -7.00 -6.11 -16.66
C SER A 106 -7.55 -6.02 -15.24
N TYR A 107 -8.88 -5.93 -15.06
CA TYR A 107 -9.53 -5.80 -13.75
C TYR A 107 -9.90 -7.15 -13.13
N THR A 108 -10.17 -8.14 -13.98
CA THR A 108 -10.82 -9.39 -13.58
C THR A 108 -10.09 -10.62 -14.10
N SER A 109 -10.40 -11.78 -13.55
CA SER A 109 -9.92 -13.08 -14.07
C SER A 109 -10.59 -13.51 -15.39
N LEU A 110 -11.46 -12.67 -15.97
CA LEU A 110 -12.16 -12.94 -17.21
C LEU A 110 -11.26 -12.73 -18.42
N THR A 111 -11.33 -13.64 -19.39
CA THR A 111 -10.63 -13.50 -20.68
C THR A 111 -11.60 -13.58 -21.85
N PHE A 112 -11.18 -13.08 -23.01
CA PHE A 112 -12.01 -12.99 -24.21
C PHE A 112 -11.37 -13.68 -25.40
N SER A 113 -12.17 -14.38 -26.19
CA SER A 113 -11.72 -15.10 -27.39
C SER A 113 -12.47 -14.59 -28.61
N GLU A 114 -11.81 -13.86 -29.50
CA GLU A 114 -12.39 -13.49 -30.79
C GLU A 114 -12.55 -14.73 -31.67
N VAL A 115 -13.74 -14.95 -32.21
CA VAL A 115 -14.05 -16.06 -33.14
C VAL A 115 -14.59 -15.53 -34.46
N ASP A 116 -14.33 -16.26 -35.55
CA ASP A 116 -14.73 -15.84 -36.91
C ASP A 116 -16.26 -15.86 -37.13
N SER A 117 -16.96 -16.76 -36.42
CA SER A 117 -18.38 -17.01 -36.61
C SER A 117 -19.22 -16.30 -35.55
N ALA A 118 -20.14 -15.43 -35.98
CA ALA A 118 -21.12 -14.79 -35.12
C ALA A 118 -22.40 -15.63 -34.93
N LEU A 119 -22.36 -16.93 -35.24
CA LEU A 119 -23.47 -17.82 -34.92
C LEU A 119 -23.59 -17.99 -33.39
N PRO A 120 -24.81 -18.12 -32.84
CA PRO A 120 -25.01 -18.24 -31.40
C PRO A 120 -24.38 -19.50 -30.79
N ALA A 121 -24.01 -20.50 -31.62
CA ALA A 121 -23.28 -21.67 -31.16
C ALA A 121 -21.79 -21.37 -30.87
N ASP A 122 -21.22 -20.35 -31.51
CA ASP A 122 -19.78 -20.07 -31.50
C ASP A 122 -19.44 -18.84 -30.64
N ALA A 123 -20.28 -17.81 -30.64
CA ALA A 123 -20.04 -16.55 -29.93
C ALA A 123 -21.16 -16.21 -28.93
N ALA A 124 -20.77 -15.86 -27.71
CA ALA A 124 -21.67 -15.35 -26.68
C ALA A 124 -21.91 -13.85 -26.89
N PHE A 125 -20.83 -13.08 -27.09
CA PHE A 125 -20.91 -11.65 -27.33
C PHE A 125 -20.86 -11.37 -28.83
N ARG A 126 -21.82 -10.63 -29.37
CA ARG A 126 -21.89 -10.38 -30.82
C ARG A 126 -22.15 -8.93 -31.11
N PHE A 127 -21.33 -8.34 -31.94
CA PHE A 127 -21.36 -6.91 -32.23
C PHE A 127 -21.76 -6.66 -33.68
N ALA A 128 -22.72 -5.75 -33.85
CA ALA A 128 -23.17 -5.25 -35.15
C ALA A 128 -23.62 -3.79 -35.03
N ARG A 129 -24.12 -3.21 -36.11
CA ARG A 129 -24.72 -1.87 -36.11
C ARG A 129 -26.15 -1.89 -36.65
N TYR A 130 -26.96 -0.97 -36.15
CA TYR A 130 -28.20 -0.51 -36.77
C TYR A 130 -28.04 0.95 -37.25
N SER A 131 -28.89 1.42 -38.15
CA SER A 131 -28.79 2.80 -38.64
C SER A 131 -29.33 3.80 -37.62
N ASP A 132 -28.45 4.66 -37.10
CA ASP A 132 -28.67 5.92 -36.34
C ASP A 132 -29.77 5.93 -35.25
N THR A 133 -30.19 4.76 -34.77
CA THR A 133 -30.79 4.59 -33.46
C THR A 133 -29.68 4.66 -32.40
N GLY A 134 -30.03 4.82 -31.13
CA GLY A 134 -29.08 4.61 -30.04
C GLY A 134 -28.45 3.22 -30.12
N SER A 135 -27.29 3.06 -29.49
CA SER A 135 -26.74 1.75 -29.17
C SER A 135 -27.62 1.04 -28.13
N GLU A 136 -27.56 -0.29 -28.13
CA GLU A 136 -28.25 -1.13 -27.16
C GLU A 136 -27.49 -2.44 -26.96
N SER A 137 -27.67 -3.07 -25.80
CA SER A 137 -26.99 -4.31 -25.46
C SER A 137 -27.81 -5.20 -24.54
N ASN A 138 -27.78 -6.51 -24.81
CA ASN A 138 -28.62 -7.47 -24.11
C ASN A 138 -27.89 -8.11 -22.92
N PHE A 139 -28.54 -8.09 -21.76
CA PHE A 139 -28.06 -8.71 -20.52
C PHE A 139 -27.88 -10.24 -20.63
N PRO A 140 -27.06 -10.85 -19.74
CA PRO A 140 -27.13 -12.29 -19.49
C PRO A 140 -28.56 -12.72 -19.13
N ALA A 141 -29.01 -13.86 -19.66
CA ALA A 141 -30.38 -14.34 -19.45
C ALA A 141 -30.66 -14.59 -17.95
N ASN A 142 -31.81 -14.13 -17.44
CA ASN A 142 -32.20 -14.28 -16.03
C ASN A 142 -33.58 -14.95 -15.86
N SER A 143 -33.92 -15.32 -14.61
CA SER A 143 -35.20 -16.00 -14.26
C SER A 143 -36.09 -15.24 -13.27
N ALA A 144 -35.70 -14.02 -12.87
CA ALA A 144 -36.44 -13.17 -11.94
C ALA A 144 -37.38 -12.19 -12.69
N ALA A 145 -38.06 -11.28 -11.98
CA ALA A 145 -39.20 -10.47 -12.44
C ALA A 145 -38.90 -9.40 -13.51
N TYR A 146 -38.14 -9.77 -14.54
CA TYR A 146 -38.19 -9.29 -15.91
C TYR A 146 -37.89 -10.52 -16.76
N ALA A 147 -38.90 -11.37 -16.96
CA ALA A 147 -38.79 -12.52 -17.83
C ALA A 147 -38.99 -12.08 -19.28
N PRO A 148 -37.89 -11.75 -19.97
CA PRO A 148 -37.65 -12.27 -21.30
C PRO A 148 -36.24 -12.90 -21.24
N THR A 149 -35.86 -13.98 -21.91
CA THR A 149 -36.06 -14.32 -23.31
C THR A 149 -34.98 -15.35 -23.63
N ASP A 150 -35.10 -15.94 -24.80
CA ASP A 150 -34.11 -16.84 -25.37
C ASP A 150 -32.64 -16.40 -25.17
N SER A 151 -31.80 -17.32 -24.66
CA SER A 151 -30.36 -17.10 -24.49
C SER A 151 -29.65 -16.69 -25.79
N ARG A 152 -30.27 -16.91 -26.96
CA ARG A 152 -29.80 -16.44 -28.27
C ARG A 152 -29.65 -14.91 -28.36
N MET A 153 -30.31 -14.13 -27.51
CA MET A 153 -30.27 -12.67 -27.53
C MET A 153 -29.19 -12.10 -26.60
N SER A 154 -28.94 -12.73 -25.44
CA SER A 154 -27.99 -12.27 -24.42
C SER A 154 -26.60 -12.00 -24.98
N GLY A 155 -25.98 -10.87 -24.65
CA GLY A 155 -24.65 -10.47 -25.12
C GLY A 155 -24.62 -9.99 -26.58
N ASP A 156 -25.78 -9.86 -27.25
CA ASP A 156 -25.84 -9.11 -28.49
C ASP A 156 -25.79 -7.60 -28.19
N THR A 157 -24.86 -6.92 -28.84
CA THR A 157 -24.67 -5.48 -28.75
C THR A 157 -24.78 -4.87 -30.14
N PHE A 158 -25.68 -3.91 -30.30
CA PHE A 158 -25.86 -3.16 -31.53
C PHE A 158 -25.40 -1.73 -31.32
N LEU A 159 -24.40 -1.31 -32.08
CA LEU A 159 -23.82 0.02 -31.98
C LEU A 159 -24.53 0.98 -32.94
N GLY A 160 -25.14 2.01 -32.35
CA GLY A 160 -25.85 3.08 -33.01
C GLY A 160 -24.94 4.25 -33.43
N GLY A 161 -25.54 5.40 -33.72
CA GLY A 161 -24.82 6.63 -34.05
C GLY A 161 -23.97 7.15 -32.89
N ASN A 162 -24.46 7.00 -31.66
CA ASN A 162 -23.73 7.31 -30.43
C ASN A 162 -22.56 6.34 -30.18
N GLY A 163 -22.55 5.13 -30.74
CA GLY A 163 -21.39 4.19 -30.68
C GLY A 163 -20.40 4.33 -31.85
N ASN A 164 -20.51 5.37 -32.68
CA ASN A 164 -19.64 5.56 -33.85
C ASN A 164 -18.37 6.34 -33.49
N VAL A 165 -17.32 5.62 -33.12
CA VAL A 165 -16.06 6.20 -32.64
C VAL A 165 -15.16 6.75 -33.76
N PRO A 166 -14.44 7.87 -33.53
CA PRO A 166 -13.32 8.30 -34.38
C PRO A 166 -12.06 7.45 -34.12
N ALA A 167 -11.01 7.64 -34.91
CA ALA A 167 -9.73 6.92 -34.73
C ALA A 167 -9.06 7.17 -33.36
N SER A 168 -9.24 8.36 -32.77
CA SER A 168 -8.81 8.68 -31.39
C SER A 168 -10.05 8.77 -30.52
N TYR A 169 -10.40 7.64 -29.89
CA TYR A 169 -11.69 7.45 -29.24
C TYR A 169 -11.66 7.60 -27.72
N PHE A 170 -10.49 7.52 -27.08
CA PHE A 170 -10.38 7.76 -25.64
C PHE A 170 -10.87 9.17 -25.27
N GLY A 171 -11.67 9.27 -24.22
CA GLY A 171 -12.26 10.52 -23.77
C GLY A 171 -13.47 11.00 -24.57
N THR A 172 -13.94 10.21 -25.56
CA THR A 172 -15.16 10.55 -26.30
C THR A 172 -16.38 9.89 -25.68
N ASP A 173 -17.53 10.57 -25.69
CA ASP A 173 -18.80 9.95 -25.28
C ASP A 173 -19.13 8.72 -26.13
N HIS A 174 -18.59 8.62 -27.35
CA HIS A 174 -18.76 7.45 -28.21
C HIS A 174 -18.07 6.19 -27.65
N PHE A 175 -16.86 6.35 -27.12
CA PHE A 175 -16.18 5.25 -26.43
C PHE A 175 -16.84 4.94 -25.10
N ASN A 176 -17.27 5.98 -24.37
CA ASN A 176 -18.05 5.82 -23.14
C ASN A 176 -19.35 5.02 -23.38
N THR A 177 -20.06 5.27 -24.49
CA THR A 177 -21.21 4.45 -24.91
C THR A 177 -20.79 3.00 -25.16
N ILE A 178 -19.69 2.73 -25.86
CA ILE A 178 -19.27 1.34 -26.12
C ILE A 178 -19.01 0.58 -24.81
N ILE A 179 -18.29 1.18 -23.85
CA ILE A 179 -18.04 0.53 -22.55
C ILE A 179 -19.33 0.40 -21.72
N HIS A 180 -20.24 1.37 -21.79
CA HIS A 180 -21.56 1.32 -21.17
C HIS A 180 -22.40 0.12 -21.67
N GLU A 181 -22.56 0.01 -22.99
CA GLU A 181 -23.29 -1.11 -23.61
C GLU A 181 -22.68 -2.46 -23.27
N MET A 182 -21.34 -2.53 -23.23
CA MET A 182 -20.66 -3.74 -22.84
C MET A 182 -20.90 -4.07 -21.36
N GLY A 183 -21.02 -3.05 -20.48
CA GLY A 183 -21.47 -3.21 -19.11
C GLY A 183 -22.78 -3.98 -19.00
N HIS A 184 -23.79 -3.65 -19.80
CA HIS A 184 -25.04 -4.42 -19.88
C HIS A 184 -24.81 -5.86 -20.32
N ALA A 185 -23.99 -6.09 -21.35
CA ALA A 185 -23.63 -7.45 -21.78
C ALA A 185 -22.93 -8.25 -20.66
N PHE A 186 -22.21 -7.59 -19.75
CA PHE A 186 -21.61 -8.21 -18.57
C PHE A 186 -22.57 -8.46 -17.40
N GLY A 187 -23.77 -7.87 -17.43
CA GLY A 187 -24.78 -7.97 -16.36
C GLY A 187 -24.86 -6.75 -15.45
N LEU A 188 -24.29 -5.62 -15.85
CA LEU A 188 -24.40 -4.35 -15.12
C LEU A 188 -25.63 -3.57 -15.60
N LYS A 189 -26.41 -3.00 -14.68
CA LYS A 189 -27.58 -2.16 -14.99
C LYS A 189 -27.26 -0.68 -14.84
N HIS A 190 -28.20 0.14 -15.26
CA HIS A 190 -28.18 1.56 -14.97
C HIS A 190 -28.08 1.87 -13.47
N GLY A 191 -27.11 2.71 -13.10
CA GLY A 191 -26.89 3.10 -11.71
C GLY A 191 -28.01 3.97 -11.13
N HIS A 192 -28.76 4.68 -11.95
CA HIS A 192 -29.88 5.54 -11.53
C HIS A 192 -31.25 4.83 -11.60
N ASP A 193 -31.31 3.60 -12.11
CA ASP A 193 -32.54 2.80 -12.18
C ASP A 193 -32.83 2.16 -10.81
N PRO A 194 -34.00 2.39 -10.19
CA PRO A 194 -34.32 1.82 -8.88
C PRO A 194 -34.54 0.31 -8.86
N ASP A 195 -34.72 -0.34 -10.01
CA ASP A 195 -35.05 -1.76 -10.06
C ASP A 195 -33.87 -2.68 -9.70
N TYR A 196 -34.19 -3.91 -9.27
CA TYR A 196 -33.26 -4.95 -8.78
C TYR A 196 -32.53 -4.63 -7.47
N ASN A 197 -31.60 -3.68 -7.50
CA ASN A 197 -30.64 -3.41 -6.42
C ASN A 197 -30.58 -1.95 -5.98
N GLY A 198 -31.61 -1.16 -6.33
CA GLY A 198 -31.68 0.26 -6.00
C GLY A 198 -30.75 1.11 -6.87
N THR A 199 -30.59 2.37 -6.47
CA THR A 199 -29.80 3.37 -7.21
C THR A 199 -28.48 3.67 -6.50
N LEU A 200 -27.51 4.17 -7.25
CA LEU A 200 -26.35 4.87 -6.72
C LEU A 200 -26.82 5.97 -5.76
N ALA A 201 -26.07 6.17 -4.69
CA ALA A 201 -26.29 7.32 -3.82
C ALA A 201 -26.12 8.62 -4.62
N PRO A 202 -26.87 9.69 -4.33
CA PRO A 202 -26.81 10.92 -5.10
C PRO A 202 -25.39 11.45 -5.32
N GLU A 203 -24.54 11.41 -4.28
CA GLU A 203 -23.13 11.81 -4.27
C GLU A 203 -22.20 10.98 -5.18
N PHE A 204 -22.66 9.83 -5.65
CA PHE A 204 -21.91 8.93 -6.54
C PHE A 204 -22.62 8.71 -7.89
N ASN A 205 -23.74 9.38 -8.13
CA ASN A 205 -24.51 9.20 -9.34
C ASN A 205 -24.01 10.12 -10.47
N ASP A 206 -22.77 9.91 -10.89
CA ASP A 206 -22.24 10.41 -12.16
C ASP A 206 -21.09 9.54 -12.72
N ASN A 207 -20.61 9.93 -13.90
CA ASN A 207 -19.56 9.24 -14.63
C ASN A 207 -18.17 9.30 -13.95
N GLU A 208 -17.99 9.99 -12.82
CA GLU A 208 -16.76 9.87 -12.03
C GLU A 208 -16.70 8.53 -11.29
N PHE A 209 -17.85 7.91 -11.04
CA PHE A 209 -17.96 6.74 -10.19
C PHE A 209 -18.48 5.49 -10.91
N SER A 210 -19.32 5.68 -11.94
CA SER A 210 -19.81 4.59 -12.78
C SER A 210 -20.16 5.10 -14.18
N VAL A 211 -19.68 4.40 -15.21
CA VAL A 211 -20.10 4.66 -16.60
C VAL A 211 -21.52 4.17 -16.88
N MET A 212 -22.11 3.41 -15.96
CA MET A 212 -23.47 2.87 -16.07
C MET A 212 -24.55 3.87 -15.67
N THR A 213 -24.23 5.15 -15.47
CA THR A 213 -25.25 6.18 -15.26
C THR A 213 -25.33 7.15 -16.42
N TYR A 214 -26.50 7.77 -16.58
CA TYR A 214 -26.77 8.79 -17.58
C TYR A 214 -26.30 10.19 -17.15
N ALA A 215 -25.90 10.32 -15.90
CA ALA A 215 -25.33 11.54 -15.36
C ALA A 215 -23.83 11.63 -15.69
N SER A 216 -23.46 12.55 -16.57
CA SER A 216 -22.06 12.88 -16.82
C SER A 216 -21.44 13.67 -15.66
N TYR A 217 -22.26 14.42 -14.92
CA TYR A 217 -21.87 15.24 -13.77
C TYR A 217 -22.90 15.15 -12.64
N PHE A 218 -22.47 15.43 -11.42
CA PHE A 218 -23.31 15.43 -10.23
C PHE A 218 -24.58 16.30 -10.37
N GLY A 219 -25.74 15.69 -10.14
CA GLY A 219 -27.04 16.35 -10.21
C GLY A 219 -27.58 16.55 -11.64
N ALA A 220 -26.97 15.92 -12.66
CA ALA A 220 -27.53 15.84 -14.00
C ALA A 220 -28.92 15.18 -14.02
N ASP A 221 -29.75 15.58 -14.99
CA ASP A 221 -31.01 14.89 -15.28
C ASP A 221 -30.71 13.54 -15.92
N THR A 222 -31.23 12.45 -15.34
CA THR A 222 -31.07 11.09 -15.86
C THR A 222 -32.27 10.62 -16.67
N GLY A 223 -33.22 11.50 -17.01
CA GLY A 223 -34.28 11.21 -17.97
C GLY A 223 -33.77 11.03 -19.42
N GLY A 224 -32.49 11.31 -19.64
CA GLY A 224 -31.70 10.95 -20.81
C GLY A 224 -30.23 11.22 -20.49
N ALA A 225 -29.31 10.58 -21.22
CA ALA A 225 -27.90 10.75 -20.90
C ALA A 225 -27.35 12.14 -21.28
N THR A 226 -26.68 12.72 -20.31
CA THR A 226 -25.91 13.97 -20.43
C THR A 226 -24.50 13.67 -20.92
N GLU A 227 -23.86 14.65 -21.55
CA GLU A 227 -22.59 14.44 -22.27
C GLU A 227 -21.51 15.38 -21.77
N ALA A 228 -20.28 14.88 -21.76
CA ALA A 228 -19.10 15.65 -21.44
C ALA A 228 -18.62 16.46 -22.66
N TRP A 229 -17.74 17.44 -22.44
CA TRP A 229 -17.03 18.05 -23.56
C TRP A 229 -16.16 17.01 -24.26
N VAL A 230 -15.96 17.17 -25.57
CA VAL A 230 -15.13 16.24 -26.35
C VAL A 230 -13.76 16.05 -25.70
N GLY A 231 -13.36 14.78 -25.52
CA GLY A 231 -12.12 14.41 -24.85
C GLY A 231 -12.21 14.37 -23.31
N SER A 232 -13.38 14.60 -22.72
CA SER A 232 -13.59 14.62 -21.26
C SER A 232 -14.50 13.50 -20.72
N ALA A 233 -14.94 12.55 -21.56
CA ALA A 233 -15.66 11.38 -21.08
C ALA A 233 -14.70 10.37 -20.41
N PRO A 234 -15.20 9.42 -19.60
CA PRO A 234 -14.37 8.36 -19.03
C PRO A 234 -13.55 7.60 -20.09
N GLN A 235 -12.30 7.31 -19.76
CA GLN A 235 -11.37 6.52 -20.59
C GLN A 235 -11.31 5.06 -20.15
N SER A 236 -12.00 4.71 -19.07
CA SER A 236 -12.10 3.36 -18.52
C SER A 236 -13.48 3.13 -17.90
N TYR A 237 -13.75 1.90 -17.48
CA TYR A 237 -14.76 1.67 -16.44
C TYR A 237 -14.33 2.36 -15.13
N MET A 238 -15.28 2.80 -14.33
CA MET A 238 -15.02 3.54 -13.09
C MET A 238 -15.17 2.66 -11.85
N MET A 239 -14.90 3.20 -10.66
CA MET A 239 -14.68 2.40 -9.45
C MET A 239 -15.79 1.39 -9.13
N PHE A 240 -17.07 1.76 -9.25
CA PHE A 240 -18.18 0.85 -8.94
C PHE A 240 -18.41 -0.18 -10.05
N ASP A 241 -18.12 0.18 -11.30
CA ASP A 241 -18.16 -0.76 -12.42
C ASP A 241 -17.09 -1.84 -12.25
N ILE A 242 -15.86 -1.43 -11.94
CA ILE A 242 -14.73 -2.33 -11.70
C ILE A 242 -15.05 -3.26 -10.52
N ALA A 243 -15.52 -2.72 -9.39
CA ALA A 243 -15.89 -3.53 -8.24
C ALA A 243 -17.01 -4.54 -8.55
N ALA A 244 -18.02 -4.14 -9.32
CA ALA A 244 -19.11 -5.03 -9.74
C ALA A 244 -18.62 -6.13 -10.69
N LEU A 245 -17.76 -5.78 -11.66
CA LEU A 245 -17.15 -6.75 -12.58
C LEU A 245 -16.24 -7.74 -11.83
N GLN A 246 -15.46 -7.28 -10.86
CA GLN A 246 -14.64 -8.14 -10.01
C GLN A 246 -15.49 -9.06 -9.14
N ALA A 247 -16.60 -8.57 -8.58
CA ALA A 247 -17.54 -9.42 -7.84
C ALA A 247 -18.15 -10.52 -8.73
N TYR A 248 -18.46 -10.19 -9.99
CA TYR A 248 -18.96 -11.17 -10.95
C TYR A 248 -17.91 -12.15 -11.46
N TYR A 249 -16.67 -11.73 -11.69
CA TYR A 249 -15.72 -12.54 -12.47
C TYR A 249 -14.39 -12.80 -11.76
N GLY A 250 -14.26 -12.39 -10.50
CA GLY A 250 -13.04 -12.45 -9.69
C GLY A 250 -12.05 -11.36 -10.09
N ALA A 251 -11.32 -10.78 -9.13
CA ALA A 251 -10.28 -9.79 -9.41
C ALA A 251 -9.03 -10.42 -10.06
N ASP A 252 -8.33 -9.66 -10.91
CA ASP A 252 -7.01 -10.06 -11.41
C ASP A 252 -5.91 -9.61 -10.44
N PHE A 253 -5.15 -10.56 -9.90
CA PHE A 253 -3.96 -10.32 -9.08
C PHE A 253 -2.67 -10.87 -9.71
N SER A 254 -2.62 -10.95 -11.05
CA SER A 254 -1.52 -11.57 -11.79
C SER A 254 -0.17 -10.86 -11.66
N LYS A 255 -0.11 -9.68 -11.01
CA LYS A 255 1.11 -8.87 -10.83
C LYS A 255 1.64 -8.83 -9.40
N VAL A 256 1.10 -9.65 -8.49
CA VAL A 256 1.66 -9.82 -7.14
C VAL A 256 3.13 -10.24 -7.20
N GLY A 257 3.97 -9.58 -6.40
CA GLY A 257 5.42 -9.79 -6.40
C GLY A 257 6.16 -9.09 -7.54
N THR A 258 5.50 -8.15 -8.23
CA THR A 258 6.12 -7.28 -9.23
C THR A 258 5.95 -5.82 -8.85
N GLU A 259 6.75 -4.94 -9.47
CA GLU A 259 6.71 -3.49 -9.28
C GLU A 259 6.24 -2.79 -10.56
N ALA A 260 5.51 -1.69 -10.40
CA ALA A 260 5.00 -0.89 -11.52
C ALA A 260 5.04 0.61 -11.20
N VAL A 261 5.64 1.39 -12.09
CA VAL A 261 5.63 2.85 -12.04
C VAL A 261 4.66 3.39 -13.09
N TYR A 262 3.61 4.08 -12.64
CA TYR A 262 2.63 4.72 -13.50
C TYR A 262 3.00 6.20 -13.66
N THR A 263 2.95 6.67 -14.90
CA THR A 263 3.23 8.07 -15.28
C THR A 263 2.18 8.53 -16.28
N TRP A 264 1.97 9.84 -16.36
CA TRP A 264 1.10 10.47 -17.36
C TRP A 264 1.83 11.58 -18.09
N ASP A 265 1.63 11.66 -19.40
CA ASP A 265 2.23 12.70 -20.23
C ASP A 265 1.50 14.06 -20.02
N PRO A 266 2.21 15.14 -19.62
CA PRO A 266 1.56 16.43 -19.32
C PRO A 266 0.93 17.16 -20.51
N ALA A 267 1.21 16.72 -21.75
CA ALA A 267 0.65 17.33 -22.95
C ALA A 267 -0.54 16.56 -23.51
N THR A 268 -0.49 15.23 -23.43
CA THR A 268 -1.43 14.32 -24.12
C THR A 268 -2.29 13.50 -23.15
N GLY A 269 -1.91 13.41 -21.88
CA GLY A 269 -2.57 12.58 -20.88
C GLY A 269 -2.35 11.08 -21.07
N GLN A 270 -1.42 10.67 -21.95
CA GLN A 270 -1.12 9.25 -22.15
C GLN A 270 -0.55 8.64 -20.87
N GLN A 271 -1.22 7.62 -20.35
CA GLN A 271 -0.72 6.78 -19.27
C GLN A 271 0.39 5.84 -19.77
N SER A 272 1.45 5.68 -18.98
CA SER A 272 2.50 4.69 -19.22
C SER A 272 2.80 3.91 -17.95
N ILE A 273 3.12 2.62 -18.09
CA ILE A 273 3.59 1.74 -17.02
C ILE A 273 5.04 1.37 -17.34
N ASN A 274 5.97 1.66 -16.42
CA ASN A 274 7.41 1.41 -16.58
C ASN A 274 7.96 2.03 -17.89
N GLY A 275 7.50 3.24 -18.22
CA GLY A 275 7.92 4.00 -19.42
C GLY A 275 7.33 3.50 -20.75
N VAL A 276 6.43 2.51 -20.73
CA VAL A 276 5.74 1.99 -21.92
C VAL A 276 4.27 2.40 -21.89
N PRO A 277 3.68 2.90 -23.00
CA PRO A 277 2.25 3.22 -23.05
C PRO A 277 1.39 2.06 -22.54
N ALA A 278 0.54 2.34 -21.56
CA ALA A 278 -0.25 1.30 -20.91
C ALA A 278 -1.25 0.70 -21.90
N ALA A 279 -1.32 -0.64 -21.94
CA ALA A 279 -2.22 -1.34 -22.85
C ALA A 279 -3.68 -0.93 -22.61
N PHE A 280 -4.46 -0.82 -23.68
CA PHE A 280 -5.89 -0.46 -23.65
C PHE A 280 -6.21 0.91 -23.05
N THR A 281 -5.20 1.76 -22.88
CA THR A 281 -5.33 3.18 -22.54
C THR A 281 -4.86 4.02 -23.72
N GLY A 282 -5.19 5.31 -23.74
CA GLY A 282 -4.69 6.23 -24.75
C GLY A 282 -5.05 7.68 -24.48
N PRO A 283 -4.43 8.62 -25.23
CA PRO A 283 -4.64 10.04 -25.00
C PRO A 283 -6.02 10.45 -25.50
N SER A 284 -6.63 11.41 -24.81
CA SER A 284 -7.84 12.06 -25.30
C SER A 284 -7.51 13.17 -26.31
N ALA A 285 -8.49 13.53 -27.14
CA ALA A 285 -8.32 14.58 -28.15
C ALA A 285 -7.93 15.96 -27.58
N THR A 286 -8.15 16.17 -26.28
CA THR A 286 -7.90 17.41 -25.56
C THR A 286 -6.88 17.26 -24.43
N GLY A 287 -6.19 16.12 -24.34
CA GLY A 287 -5.19 15.85 -23.32
C GLY A 287 -5.72 15.75 -21.89
N LYS A 288 -7.03 15.55 -21.71
CA LYS A 288 -7.64 15.26 -20.41
C LYS A 288 -7.34 13.83 -19.97
N ILE A 289 -7.30 13.64 -18.66
CA ILE A 289 -7.09 12.36 -17.99
C ILE A 289 -8.33 12.13 -17.12
N PHE A 290 -9.02 11.01 -17.33
CA PHE A 290 -10.20 10.64 -16.57
C PHE A 290 -10.43 9.12 -16.62
N SER A 291 -9.93 8.41 -15.59
CA SER A 291 -10.01 6.95 -15.50
C SER A 291 -9.81 6.44 -14.08
N THR A 292 -10.18 5.18 -13.83
CA THR A 292 -9.83 4.43 -12.62
C THR A 292 -8.71 3.43 -12.91
N VAL A 293 -7.75 3.31 -12.01
CA VAL A 293 -6.62 2.37 -12.13
C VAL A 293 -6.83 1.15 -11.23
N TRP A 294 -6.52 -0.02 -11.78
CA TRP A 294 -6.36 -1.28 -11.05
C TRP A 294 -4.97 -1.84 -11.32
N THR A 295 -4.21 -2.15 -10.26
CA THR A 295 -2.78 -2.45 -10.35
C THR A 295 -2.46 -3.93 -10.50
N GLN A 296 -3.48 -4.79 -10.47
CA GLN A 296 -3.34 -6.24 -10.52
C GLN A 296 -2.48 -6.82 -9.39
N GLY A 297 -2.37 -6.13 -8.26
CA GLY A 297 -1.56 -6.54 -7.10
C GLY A 297 -0.08 -6.17 -7.15
N ALA A 298 0.36 -5.37 -8.14
CA ALA A 298 1.73 -4.88 -8.19
C ALA A 298 2.00 -3.86 -7.07
N LEU A 299 3.22 -3.88 -6.51
CA LEU A 299 3.73 -2.78 -5.71
C LEU A 299 3.85 -1.56 -6.63
N THR A 300 3.02 -0.54 -6.39
CA THR A 300 2.77 0.51 -7.38
C THR A 300 3.26 1.87 -6.91
N THR A 301 4.00 2.56 -7.77
CA THR A 301 4.34 3.97 -7.60
C THR A 301 3.60 4.81 -8.63
N TYR A 302 2.85 5.80 -8.16
CA TYR A 302 2.38 6.89 -9.01
C TYR A 302 3.45 7.98 -9.05
N ASP A 303 4.05 8.18 -10.21
CA ASP A 303 5.07 9.21 -10.44
C ASP A 303 4.44 10.37 -11.20
N LEU A 304 4.18 11.44 -10.45
CA LEU A 304 3.56 12.68 -10.87
C LEU A 304 4.57 13.84 -10.89
N SER A 305 5.87 13.54 -10.82
CA SER A 305 6.96 14.53 -10.80
C SER A 305 7.01 15.42 -12.05
N ALA A 306 6.38 15.00 -13.14
CA ALA A 306 6.27 15.79 -14.37
C ALA A 306 5.27 16.96 -14.27
N PHE A 307 4.48 17.03 -13.20
CA PHE A 307 3.45 18.05 -13.00
C PHE A 307 3.90 19.10 -11.98
N GLY A 308 3.58 20.37 -12.23
CA GLY A 308 3.96 21.49 -11.36
C GLY A 308 2.78 22.29 -10.82
N ASP A 309 1.56 21.77 -10.94
CA ASP A 309 0.40 22.33 -10.25
C ASP A 309 0.47 21.95 -8.76
N ASP A 310 -0.16 22.73 -7.88
CA ASP A 310 -0.42 22.32 -6.49
C ASP A 310 -1.34 21.09 -6.51
N GLN A 311 -0.85 19.93 -6.09
CA GLN A 311 -1.56 18.66 -6.23
C GLN A 311 -2.40 18.34 -4.99
N VAL A 312 -3.51 17.61 -5.16
CA VAL A 312 -4.30 17.04 -4.06
C VAL A 312 -4.51 15.57 -4.35
N ASN A 313 -3.74 14.72 -3.67
CA ASN A 313 -3.59 13.31 -3.99
C ASN A 313 -3.90 12.43 -2.79
N ASP A 314 -4.91 11.58 -2.94
CA ASP A 314 -5.35 10.65 -1.89
C ASP A 314 -5.23 9.21 -2.41
N LEU A 315 -4.37 8.41 -1.78
CA LEU A 315 -4.08 7.03 -2.17
C LEU A 315 -5.07 6.01 -1.61
N ARG A 316 -6.05 6.45 -0.82
CA ARG A 316 -7.01 5.52 -0.21
C ARG A 316 -7.93 4.92 -1.28
N PRO A 317 -8.38 3.66 -1.12
CA PRO A 317 -9.34 3.03 -2.02
C PRO A 317 -10.62 3.85 -2.17
N GLY A 318 -11.08 4.05 -3.41
CA GLY A 318 -12.28 4.85 -3.72
C GLY A 318 -12.08 6.37 -3.68
N TYR A 319 -10.87 6.85 -3.38
CA TYR A 319 -10.50 8.27 -3.52
C TYR A 319 -9.79 8.51 -4.87
N TRP A 320 -9.23 9.70 -5.06
CA TRP A 320 -8.68 10.13 -6.34
C TRP A 320 -7.49 11.09 -6.18
N LEU A 321 -6.79 11.28 -7.28
CA LEU A 321 -5.65 12.16 -7.41
C LEU A 321 -5.97 13.31 -8.36
N THR A 322 -5.61 14.52 -7.92
CA THR A 322 -5.74 15.77 -8.67
C THR A 322 -4.36 16.39 -8.83
N PHE A 323 -3.67 16.02 -9.91
CA PHE A 323 -2.29 16.46 -10.17
C PHE A 323 -2.17 17.40 -11.38
N SER A 324 -3.25 17.58 -12.15
CA SER A 324 -3.30 18.62 -13.19
C SER A 324 -4.70 19.18 -13.38
N TYR A 325 -4.90 20.43 -12.99
CA TYR A 325 -6.16 21.14 -13.18
C TYR A 325 -6.47 21.40 -14.66
N ALA A 326 -5.42 21.53 -15.48
CA ALA A 326 -5.56 21.68 -16.92
C ALA A 326 -6.06 20.39 -17.59
N GLN A 327 -5.75 19.23 -17.02
CA GLN A 327 -6.14 17.92 -17.57
C GLN A 327 -7.38 17.30 -16.89
N LEU A 328 -8.04 18.00 -15.95
CA LEU A 328 -9.34 17.57 -15.43
C LEU A 328 -10.41 17.59 -16.52
N ALA A 329 -11.21 16.52 -16.58
CA ALA A 329 -12.36 16.40 -17.48
C ALA A 329 -13.40 17.50 -17.22
N ASP A 330 -14.03 17.97 -18.29
CA ASP A 330 -15.18 18.88 -18.26
C ASP A 330 -16.46 18.11 -18.62
N LEU A 331 -17.28 17.89 -17.60
CA LEU A 331 -18.33 16.89 -17.58
C LEU A 331 -19.66 17.39 -18.13
N ASN A 332 -19.77 18.65 -18.58
CA ASN A 332 -21.04 19.18 -19.08
C ASN A 332 -20.88 20.02 -20.36
N ASN A 333 -21.19 19.42 -21.51
CA ASN A 333 -21.10 20.11 -22.80
C ASN A 333 -22.15 21.21 -23.05
N ALA A 334 -23.20 21.27 -22.22
CA ALA A 334 -24.19 22.34 -22.27
C ALA A 334 -23.74 23.61 -21.53
N ALA A 335 -22.68 23.52 -20.71
CA ALA A 335 -22.06 24.63 -20.02
C ALA A 335 -20.82 25.15 -20.77
N PRO A 336 -20.42 26.42 -20.57
CA PRO A 336 -19.15 26.91 -21.11
C PRO A 336 -17.98 26.06 -20.62
N GLN A 337 -17.08 25.71 -21.53
CA GLN A 337 -15.90 24.92 -21.21
C GLN A 337 -15.07 25.57 -20.08
N GLY A 338 -14.62 24.77 -19.13
CA GLY A 338 -13.85 25.14 -17.96
C GLY A 338 -14.69 25.59 -16.76
N THR A 339 -16.02 25.45 -16.81
CA THR A 339 -16.91 25.79 -15.69
C THR A 339 -16.57 24.92 -14.47
N LEU A 340 -16.16 25.56 -13.36
CA LEU A 340 -15.64 24.86 -12.17
C LEU A 340 -16.62 23.83 -11.58
N ALA A 341 -17.92 24.10 -11.63
CA ALA A 341 -18.94 23.20 -11.08
C ALA A 341 -19.13 21.89 -11.88
N TYR A 342 -18.52 21.77 -13.06
CA TYR A 342 -18.59 20.60 -13.93
C TYR A 342 -17.21 20.03 -14.24
N ARG A 343 -16.18 20.39 -13.47
CA ARG A 343 -14.88 19.74 -13.58
C ARG A 343 -14.88 18.48 -12.74
N ALA A 344 -14.25 17.43 -13.27
CA ALA A 344 -14.06 16.20 -12.53
C ALA A 344 -13.33 16.45 -11.21
N GLN A 345 -13.66 15.68 -10.18
CA GLN A 345 -12.99 15.78 -8.88
C GLN A 345 -11.51 15.36 -8.94
N GLY A 346 -11.16 14.41 -9.82
CA GLY A 346 -9.78 13.93 -9.98
C GLY A 346 -9.42 13.62 -11.44
N ASN A 347 -8.11 13.51 -11.69
CA ASN A 347 -7.57 12.98 -12.94
C ASN A 347 -7.63 11.45 -12.95
N ILE A 348 -7.25 10.82 -11.83
CA ILE A 348 -7.20 9.36 -11.64
C ILE A 348 -7.92 8.99 -10.36
N TYR A 349 -8.75 7.95 -10.43
CA TYR A 349 -9.46 7.39 -9.29
C TYR A 349 -8.84 6.05 -8.90
N ASN A 350 -8.76 5.77 -7.61
CA ASN A 350 -8.32 4.49 -7.08
C ASN A 350 -9.49 3.52 -7.06
N ALA A 351 -9.27 2.29 -7.52
CA ALA A 351 -10.25 1.23 -7.38
C ALA A 351 -10.59 0.95 -5.91
N LEU A 352 -11.76 0.36 -5.67
CA LEU A 352 -12.13 -0.16 -4.36
C LEU A 352 -11.35 -1.45 -4.04
N LEU A 353 -11.26 -1.79 -2.75
CA LEU A 353 -10.68 -3.07 -2.33
C LEU A 353 -11.54 -4.23 -2.80
N TYR A 354 -10.92 -5.24 -3.41
CA TYR A 354 -11.57 -6.52 -3.64
C TYR A 354 -11.61 -7.33 -2.33
N GLU A 355 -12.79 -7.53 -1.75
CA GLU A 355 -13.00 -8.30 -0.51
C GLU A 355 -12.13 -7.83 0.69
N GLY A 356 -11.78 -6.54 0.74
CA GLY A 356 -10.92 -5.98 1.78
C GLY A 356 -9.43 -6.31 1.61
N ASP A 357 -9.02 -6.83 0.46
CA ASP A 357 -7.64 -7.22 0.19
C ASP A 357 -6.74 -6.02 -0.11
N ALA A 358 -5.76 -5.80 0.77
CA ALA A 358 -4.82 -4.69 0.70
C ALA A 358 -3.93 -4.70 -0.56
N ARG A 359 -3.82 -5.83 -1.27
CA ARG A 359 -3.12 -5.90 -2.57
C ARG A 359 -3.78 -5.00 -3.65
N SER A 360 -5.00 -4.52 -3.40
CA SER A 360 -5.70 -3.58 -4.28
C SER A 360 -5.21 -2.13 -4.12
N MET A 361 -4.48 -1.82 -3.05
CA MET A 361 -4.05 -0.45 -2.70
C MET A 361 -2.84 0.00 -3.53
N ILE A 362 -2.69 1.32 -3.65
CA ILE A 362 -1.51 1.96 -4.24
C ILE A 362 -0.45 2.11 -3.15
N SER A 363 0.80 1.80 -3.47
CA SER A 363 1.86 1.69 -2.47
C SER A 363 2.62 3.00 -2.27
N ASN A 364 2.92 3.72 -3.36
CA ASN A 364 3.84 4.84 -3.32
C ASN A 364 3.35 6.00 -4.20
N LEU A 365 3.77 7.21 -3.83
CA LEU A 365 3.48 8.43 -4.57
C LEU A 365 4.70 9.34 -4.61
N ILE A 366 4.97 9.87 -5.80
CA ILE A 366 5.95 10.94 -6.03
C ILE A 366 5.19 12.11 -6.65
N THR A 367 5.19 13.27 -6.00
CA THR A 367 4.49 14.47 -6.50
C THR A 367 5.44 15.46 -7.16
N GLY A 368 4.96 16.67 -7.38
CA GLY A 368 5.49 17.63 -8.34
C GLY A 368 6.49 18.62 -7.75
N SER A 369 6.36 19.88 -8.17
CA SER A 369 7.06 21.00 -7.53
C SER A 369 6.08 22.06 -6.98
N GLY A 370 4.81 21.66 -6.86
CA GLY A 370 3.73 22.48 -6.33
C GLY A 370 3.64 22.34 -4.82
N ASN A 371 2.77 23.11 -4.16
CA ASN A 371 2.47 22.92 -2.74
C ASN A 371 1.39 21.84 -2.63
N ASP A 372 1.84 20.62 -2.44
CA ASP A 372 1.06 19.42 -2.62
C ASP A 372 0.40 18.99 -1.30
N THR A 373 -0.81 18.45 -1.38
CA THR A 373 -1.47 17.75 -0.28
C THR A 373 -1.53 16.27 -0.59
N ILE A 374 -0.85 15.47 0.24
CA ILE A 374 -0.72 14.02 0.09
C ILE A 374 -1.44 13.33 1.24
N THR A 375 -2.24 12.32 0.93
CA THR A 375 -2.80 11.38 1.90
C THR A 375 -2.44 9.97 1.47
N GLY A 376 -1.63 9.28 2.27
CA GLY A 376 -1.33 7.86 2.12
C GLY A 376 -2.51 6.97 2.51
N ASN A 377 -2.26 5.71 2.84
CA ASN A 377 -3.27 4.73 3.18
C ASN A 377 -2.84 3.84 4.35
N ASP A 378 -3.33 2.60 4.40
CA ASP A 378 -3.06 1.67 5.51
C ASP A 378 -1.85 0.74 5.22
N LEU A 379 -1.15 0.96 4.10
CA LEU A 379 0.12 0.30 3.77
C LEU A 379 1.28 1.18 4.26
N GLY A 380 2.44 0.57 4.56
CA GLY A 380 3.68 1.33 4.63
C GLY A 380 4.01 1.92 3.25
N ASN A 381 3.76 3.23 3.10
CA ASN A 381 3.89 3.96 1.86
C ASN A 381 5.30 4.57 1.70
N LEU A 382 5.77 4.69 0.46
CA LEU A 382 6.83 5.64 0.10
C LEU A 382 6.18 6.91 -0.46
N LEU A 383 6.30 8.02 0.26
CA LEU A 383 5.73 9.33 -0.11
C LEU A 383 6.85 10.35 -0.32
N ILE A 384 6.99 10.87 -1.54
CA ILE A 384 8.01 11.86 -1.90
C ILE A 384 7.31 13.10 -2.47
N ALA A 385 7.33 14.22 -1.74
CA ALA A 385 6.64 15.44 -2.16
C ALA A 385 7.47 16.36 -3.06
N ASN A 386 8.79 16.12 -3.12
CA ASN A 386 9.78 16.80 -3.96
C ASN A 386 10.04 18.28 -3.60
N ALA A 387 9.26 19.24 -4.06
CA ALA A 387 9.52 20.64 -3.78
C ALA A 387 8.21 21.39 -3.67
N GLY A 388 8.14 22.39 -2.80
CA GLY A 388 6.87 22.99 -2.43
C GLY A 388 6.76 23.07 -0.93
N ALA A 389 5.82 23.85 -0.40
CA ALA A 389 5.47 23.76 1.01
C ALA A 389 4.32 22.76 1.14
N ASP A 390 4.68 21.50 1.37
CA ASP A 390 3.80 20.36 1.21
C ASP A 390 3.08 20.00 2.53
N THR A 391 1.93 19.35 2.42
CA THR A 391 1.22 18.75 3.55
C THR A 391 1.04 17.27 3.31
N ILE A 392 1.65 16.45 4.14
CA ILE A 392 1.73 15.00 3.96
C ILE A 392 1.09 14.32 5.16
N PHE A 393 0.10 13.47 4.90
CA PHE A 393 -0.46 12.56 5.90
C PHE A 393 -0.05 11.14 5.51
N GLY A 394 0.86 10.53 6.27
CA GLY A 394 1.37 9.17 6.05
C GLY A 394 0.25 8.14 6.10
N GLY A 395 -0.40 8.06 7.26
CA GLY A 395 -1.58 7.21 7.44
C GLY A 395 -1.30 6.14 8.47
N ALA A 396 -1.51 4.89 8.11
CA ALA A 396 -1.17 3.77 8.96
C ALA A 396 -0.18 2.84 8.25
N GLY A 397 0.61 2.10 9.02
CA GLY A 397 1.70 1.29 8.47
C GLY A 397 3.02 2.03 8.62
N ASP A 398 4.13 1.36 8.29
CA ASP A 398 5.47 1.91 8.49
C ASP A 398 5.86 2.73 7.25
N ASP A 399 5.64 4.04 7.29
CA ASP A 399 5.82 4.92 6.15
C ASP A 399 7.27 5.43 6.02
N VAL A 400 7.72 5.62 4.78
CA VAL A 400 8.94 6.37 4.46
C VAL A 400 8.54 7.64 3.71
N ILE A 401 8.79 8.78 4.34
CA ILE A 401 8.35 10.09 3.85
C ILE A 401 9.54 10.98 3.57
N SER A 402 9.50 11.72 2.46
CA SER A 402 10.36 12.87 2.15
C SER A 402 9.46 14.06 1.80
N GLY A 403 9.63 15.16 2.55
CA GLY A 403 8.99 16.44 2.23
C GLY A 403 9.67 17.09 1.03
N GLY A 404 10.99 17.00 0.99
CA GLY A 404 11.80 17.62 -0.03
C GLY A 404 11.94 19.13 0.21
N ALA A 405 12.20 19.89 -0.85
CA ALA A 405 12.57 21.29 -0.70
C ALA A 405 11.36 22.17 -0.38
N GLY A 406 11.30 22.67 0.85
CA GLY A 406 10.30 23.64 1.25
C GLY A 406 10.18 23.73 2.76
N ALA A 407 9.01 24.09 3.24
CA ALA A 407 8.73 24.04 4.67
C ALA A 407 7.45 23.23 4.82
N ASP A 408 7.62 21.97 5.14
CA ASP A 408 6.59 20.95 5.00
C ASP A 408 5.91 20.64 6.31
N LEU A 409 4.64 20.24 6.24
CA LEU A 409 3.89 19.71 7.36
C LEU A 409 3.66 18.21 7.13
N ILE A 410 4.33 17.40 7.95
CA ILE A 410 4.32 15.94 7.82
C ILE A 410 3.65 15.34 9.05
N ASP A 411 2.52 14.68 8.87
CA ASP A 411 1.91 13.84 9.90
C ASP A 411 2.22 12.38 9.59
N PHE A 412 3.03 11.75 10.42
CA PHE A 412 3.35 10.33 10.27
C PHE A 412 2.10 9.45 10.40
N GLY A 413 1.19 9.80 11.30
CA GLY A 413 0.07 8.92 11.63
C GLY A 413 0.50 7.80 12.57
N THR A 414 0.21 6.55 12.23
CA THR A 414 0.51 5.39 13.10
C THR A 414 1.40 4.37 12.42
N GLY A 415 2.51 4.02 13.07
CA GLY A 415 3.45 3.03 12.57
C GLY A 415 4.84 3.36 13.04
N ASP A 416 5.82 2.60 12.55
CA ASP A 416 7.24 2.86 12.76
C ASP A 416 7.79 3.69 11.60
N ASP A 417 7.40 4.97 11.59
CA ASP A 417 7.60 5.86 10.44
C ASP A 417 9.00 6.46 10.35
N THR A 418 9.46 6.72 9.13
CA THR A 418 10.76 7.32 8.84
C THR A 418 10.61 8.58 7.98
N LEU A 419 11.07 9.73 8.49
CA LEU A 419 11.36 10.90 7.64
C LEU A 419 12.77 10.74 7.08
N ARG A 420 12.90 10.63 5.76
CA ARG A 420 14.19 10.51 5.07
C ARG A 420 14.34 11.66 4.08
N ASP A 421 15.24 12.59 4.39
CA ASP A 421 15.44 13.77 3.56
C ASP A 421 16.88 14.29 3.55
N LEU A 422 17.18 15.23 2.65
CA LEU A 422 18.45 15.95 2.65
C LEU A 422 18.47 16.99 3.76
N LEU A 423 19.65 17.27 4.33
CA LEU A 423 19.78 18.27 5.39
C LEU A 423 19.27 19.67 5.00
N ALA A 424 19.40 20.04 3.73
CA ALA A 424 18.95 21.35 3.25
C ALA A 424 17.44 21.45 3.11
N ASP A 425 16.77 20.30 2.94
CA ASP A 425 15.36 20.19 2.63
C ASP A 425 14.53 20.11 3.91
N LEU A 426 15.11 19.64 5.02
CA LEU A 426 14.50 19.67 6.36
C LEU A 426 14.27 21.07 6.97
N ASP A 427 14.65 22.17 6.31
CA ASP A 427 14.65 23.51 6.92
C ASP A 427 13.25 24.14 6.94
N GLY A 428 12.68 24.23 8.14
CA GLY A 428 11.35 24.79 8.36
C GLY A 428 10.25 23.74 8.51
N ASP A 429 10.60 22.46 8.31
CA ASP A 429 9.68 21.34 8.41
C ASP A 429 9.12 21.16 9.82
N VAL A 430 7.89 20.65 9.85
CA VAL A 430 7.18 20.29 11.07
C VAL A 430 6.64 18.87 10.92
N VAL A 431 7.14 17.97 11.76
CA VAL A 431 6.64 16.59 11.85
C VAL A 431 5.68 16.48 13.03
N THR A 432 4.53 15.85 12.85
CA THR A 432 3.60 15.47 13.91
C THR A 432 3.51 13.96 14.04
N SER A 433 3.00 13.50 15.18
CA SER A 433 2.89 12.07 15.51
C SER A 433 4.25 11.36 15.55
N PHE A 434 5.32 12.08 15.90
CA PHE A 434 6.63 11.48 16.12
C PHE A 434 6.61 10.67 17.43
N THR A 435 6.98 9.40 17.36
CA THR A 435 6.94 8.46 18.49
C THR A 435 8.33 7.93 18.88
N LEU A 436 8.38 6.98 19.81
CA LEU A 436 9.61 6.31 20.24
C LEU A 436 10.16 5.33 19.19
N THR A 437 9.34 4.93 18.22
CA THR A 437 9.75 4.04 17.13
C THR A 437 9.99 4.78 15.82
N SER A 438 9.57 6.06 15.74
CA SER A 438 9.84 6.91 14.60
C SER A 438 11.34 7.23 14.44
N THR A 439 11.75 7.41 13.18
CA THR A 439 13.14 7.66 12.82
C THR A 439 13.26 8.88 11.90
N LEU A 440 14.35 9.64 12.06
CA LEU A 440 14.78 10.67 11.13
C LEU A 440 16.09 10.24 10.46
N GLN A 441 16.12 10.23 9.13
CA GLN A 441 17.30 9.92 8.34
C GLN A 441 17.70 11.13 7.51
N ILE A 442 18.87 11.70 7.81
CA ILE A 442 19.47 12.74 6.98
C ILE A 442 20.30 12.04 5.90
N ALA A 443 19.75 11.97 4.70
CA ALA A 443 20.39 11.36 3.54
C ALA A 443 21.61 12.17 3.07
N ASP A 444 22.59 11.46 2.49
CA ASP A 444 23.84 12.01 1.93
C ASP A 444 24.68 12.85 2.90
N ALA A 445 24.44 12.74 4.21
CA ALA A 445 25.14 13.50 5.22
C ALA A 445 25.45 12.66 6.46
N LEU A 446 26.68 12.81 6.95
CA LEU A 446 27.13 12.24 8.22
C LEU A 446 27.32 13.39 9.23
N VAL A 447 26.36 13.54 10.14
CA VAL A 447 26.29 14.61 11.14
C VAL A 447 26.56 14.02 12.51
N GLY A 448 27.68 14.41 13.13
CA GLY A 448 27.95 14.01 14.51
C GLY A 448 26.99 14.72 15.48
N ARG A 449 26.52 14.02 16.51
CA ARG A 449 25.56 14.55 17.51
C ARG A 449 26.00 15.80 18.26
N ALA A 450 27.30 16.14 18.29
CA ALA A 450 27.79 17.43 18.81
C ALA A 450 27.40 18.64 17.93
N ASN A 451 27.08 18.40 16.66
CA ASN A 451 26.57 19.41 15.72
C ASN A 451 25.04 19.46 15.69
N ILE A 452 24.38 18.66 16.53
CA ILE A 452 22.92 18.57 16.60
C ILE A 452 22.50 19.23 17.90
N LEU A 453 21.86 20.39 17.78
CA LEU A 453 21.19 21.01 18.92
C LEU A 453 19.80 20.41 19.03
N PHE A 454 19.53 19.74 20.14
CA PHE A 454 18.21 19.23 20.47
C PHE A 454 17.65 20.00 21.65
N ALA A 455 16.48 20.61 21.47
CA ALA A 455 15.77 21.33 22.52
C ALA A 455 14.32 20.86 22.57
N ALA A 456 13.89 20.29 23.70
CA ALA A 456 12.56 19.72 23.84
C ALA A 456 11.78 20.26 25.05
N THR A 457 10.47 20.41 24.86
CA THR A 457 9.44 20.36 25.91
C THR A 457 8.79 18.97 25.87
N PRO A 458 7.89 18.61 26.80
CA PRO A 458 7.24 17.29 26.75
C PRO A 458 6.53 17.01 25.43
N GLU A 459 5.97 18.03 24.77
CA GLU A 459 5.14 17.84 23.56
C GLU A 459 5.84 18.19 22.23
N VAL A 460 6.98 18.91 22.28
CA VAL A 460 7.63 19.47 21.08
C VAL A 460 9.14 19.42 21.24
N ALA A 461 9.84 19.01 20.19
CA ALA A 461 11.28 19.14 20.05
C ALA A 461 11.65 20.01 18.85
N THR A 462 12.80 20.68 18.95
CA THR A 462 13.44 21.39 17.85
C THR A 462 14.84 20.82 17.66
N ILE A 463 15.14 20.44 16.42
CA ILE A 463 16.46 20.03 15.97
C ILE A 463 17.05 21.16 15.15
N GLU A 464 18.25 21.61 15.50
CA GLU A 464 19.02 22.58 14.69
C GLU A 464 20.38 21.98 14.31
N ILE A 465 20.69 21.99 13.01
CA ILE A 465 21.93 21.47 12.44
C ILE A 465 22.44 22.45 11.38
N GLY A 466 23.55 23.13 11.65
CA GLY A 466 24.19 24.00 10.65
C GLY A 466 23.32 25.16 10.15
N GLY A 467 22.25 25.52 10.88
CA GLY A 467 21.27 26.54 10.50
C GLY A 467 19.94 25.99 9.98
N THR A 468 19.88 24.72 9.57
CA THR A 468 18.63 24.00 9.28
C THR A 468 17.87 23.79 10.58
N THR A 469 16.58 24.10 10.60
CA THR A 469 15.71 23.87 11.76
C THR A 469 14.53 22.95 11.42
N LEU A 470 14.36 21.88 12.19
CA LEU A 470 13.23 20.95 12.09
C LEU A 470 12.46 20.91 13.42
N VAL A 471 11.14 20.94 13.36
CA VAL A 471 10.27 20.79 14.54
C VAL A 471 9.63 19.41 14.54
N LEU A 472 9.69 18.73 15.68
CA LEU A 472 9.00 17.46 15.89
C LEU A 472 7.95 17.65 16.98
N ASN A 473 6.73 17.20 16.75
CA ASN A 473 5.64 17.18 17.74
C ASN A 473 5.33 15.72 18.10
N GLY A 474 5.32 15.41 19.39
CA GLY A 474 5.29 14.05 19.92
C GLY A 474 5.37 14.04 21.45
N ASP A 475 5.81 12.92 22.04
CA ASP A 475 6.20 12.87 23.45
C ASP A 475 7.72 12.81 23.56
N PHE A 476 8.32 13.92 24.01
CA PHE A 476 9.75 14.04 24.25
C PHE A 476 10.08 14.12 25.75
N SER A 477 9.14 13.71 26.61
CA SER A 477 9.35 13.76 28.05
C SER A 477 10.42 12.76 28.49
N GLY A 478 11.36 13.26 29.31
CA GLY A 478 12.32 12.40 29.98
C GLY A 478 13.30 11.67 29.07
N GLY A 479 13.65 12.22 27.90
CA GLY A 479 14.62 11.61 26.98
C GLY A 479 15.40 12.60 26.12
N ASP A 480 16.14 12.06 25.17
CA ASP A 480 16.99 12.78 24.21
C ASP A 480 17.02 12.04 22.87
N ILE A 481 17.62 12.63 21.86
CA ILE A 481 17.91 11.94 20.59
C ILE A 481 19.27 11.27 20.63
N MET A 482 19.34 10.06 20.06
CA MET A 482 20.59 9.44 19.66
C MET A 482 20.77 9.61 18.15
N ALA A 483 22.01 9.78 17.70
CA ALA A 483 22.35 9.85 16.28
C ALA A 483 23.47 8.87 15.94
N ALA A 484 23.33 8.15 14.84
CA ALA A 484 24.34 7.25 14.30
C ALA A 484 24.58 7.56 12.82
N ALA A 485 25.84 7.74 12.44
CA ALA A 485 26.23 7.70 11.04
C ALA A 485 26.07 6.27 10.53
N ARG A 486 25.49 6.10 9.35
CA ARG A 486 25.21 4.80 8.74
C ARG A 486 25.58 4.79 7.27
N GLY A 487 25.81 3.60 6.74
CA GLY A 487 26.08 3.36 5.32
C GLY A 487 27.42 3.92 4.84
N THR A 488 27.68 3.77 3.53
CA THR A 488 28.88 4.34 2.88
C THR A 488 28.54 4.88 1.49
N GLY A 489 29.33 5.84 1.01
CA GLY A 489 29.15 6.37 -0.34
C GLY A 489 27.77 7.01 -0.52
N PRO A 490 27.01 6.66 -1.58
CA PRO A 490 25.65 7.17 -1.82
C PRO A 490 24.59 6.73 -0.81
N ASP A 491 24.87 5.71 0.01
CA ASP A 491 23.94 5.24 1.05
C ASP A 491 24.27 5.83 2.43
N ALA A 492 25.27 6.71 2.49
CA ALA A 492 25.69 7.36 3.72
C ALA A 492 24.58 8.29 4.24
N HIS A 493 24.15 8.09 5.48
CA HIS A 493 23.13 8.91 6.11
C HIS A 493 23.34 9.00 7.62
N THR A 494 22.70 9.98 8.27
CA THR A 494 22.64 10.06 9.73
C THR A 494 21.26 9.64 10.18
N GLN A 495 21.17 8.56 10.93
CA GLN A 495 19.93 8.13 11.55
C GLN A 495 19.80 8.72 12.95
N MET A 496 18.61 9.22 13.28
CA MET A 496 18.26 9.72 14.61
C MET A 496 16.95 9.13 15.11
N SER A 497 16.91 8.80 16.40
CA SER A 497 15.72 8.28 17.09
C SER A 497 15.65 8.87 18.50
N PHE A 498 14.45 9.11 19.01
CA PHE A 498 14.24 9.58 20.38
C PHE A 498 14.23 8.41 21.35
N VAL A 499 14.93 8.55 22.47
CA VAL A 499 15.08 7.52 23.49
C VAL A 499 14.91 8.16 24.86
N THR A 500 14.15 7.51 25.74
CA THR A 500 14.00 7.95 27.13
C THR A 500 15.33 7.82 27.90
N TYR A 501 15.60 8.75 28.81
CA TYR A 501 16.73 8.67 29.72
C TYR A 501 16.64 7.42 30.57
N LEU A 502 17.80 6.81 30.84
CA LEU A 502 17.86 5.78 31.86
C LEU A 502 17.59 6.44 33.22
N PRO A 503 16.66 5.93 34.04
CA PRO A 503 16.45 6.46 35.38
C PRO A 503 17.71 6.39 36.22
N THR A 504 17.78 7.20 37.27
CA THR A 504 18.87 7.08 38.24
C THR A 504 18.74 5.76 38.97
N LEU A 505 19.65 4.83 38.69
CA LEU A 505 19.72 3.53 39.33
C LEU A 505 20.39 3.65 40.70
N SER A 506 19.92 2.89 41.68
CA SER A 506 20.46 2.87 43.03
C SER A 506 20.14 1.55 43.70
N GLU A 507 21.15 0.94 44.33
CA GLU A 507 21.01 -0.27 45.14
C GLU A 507 19.72 -0.30 46.00
N ALA A 508 18.97 -1.39 45.88
CA ALA A 508 17.72 -1.71 46.56
C ALA A 508 16.57 -0.72 46.31
N VAL A 509 16.62 0.06 45.22
CA VAL A 509 15.56 0.98 44.80
C VAL A 509 14.96 0.53 43.47
N SER A 510 13.83 -0.16 43.55
CA SER A 510 13.09 -0.63 42.39
C SER A 510 12.72 0.52 41.42
N VAL A 511 12.92 0.27 40.14
CA VAL A 511 12.61 1.15 39.00
C VAL A 511 11.30 0.71 38.36
N ASP A 512 10.52 1.68 37.90
CA ASP A 512 9.35 1.42 37.07
C ASP A 512 9.78 1.12 35.63
N LEU A 513 9.65 -0.15 35.23
CA LEU A 513 10.04 -0.63 33.90
C LEU A 513 9.22 0.02 32.78
N ALA A 514 8.01 0.51 33.08
CA ALA A 514 7.12 1.10 32.08
C ALA A 514 7.56 2.50 31.62
N ALA A 515 8.55 3.12 32.29
CA ALA A 515 9.03 4.46 31.99
C ALA A 515 10.21 4.50 30.99
N ILE A 516 10.55 3.37 30.35
CA ILE A 516 11.82 3.18 29.65
C ILE A 516 11.65 2.39 28.34
N ASN A 517 12.51 2.67 27.36
CA ASN A 517 12.67 1.87 26.14
C ASN A 517 13.65 0.71 26.34
N GLY A 518 13.15 -0.52 26.48
CA GLY A 518 13.99 -1.73 26.49
C GLY A 518 14.86 -1.85 25.22
N ILE A 519 15.92 -2.67 25.31
CA ILE A 519 16.96 -2.81 24.27
C ILE A 519 16.41 -3.25 22.90
N ALA A 520 15.28 -3.97 22.89
CA ALA A 520 14.71 -4.58 21.69
C ALA A 520 14.36 -3.58 20.57
N ASN A 521 14.13 -2.30 20.89
CA ASN A 521 13.69 -1.28 19.94
C ASN A 521 14.79 -0.25 19.62
N GLN A 522 16.05 -0.57 19.91
CA GLN A 522 17.15 0.36 19.73
C GLN A 522 17.81 0.18 18.36
N ALA A 523 17.43 1.01 17.40
CA ALA A 523 17.92 0.89 16.03
C ALA A 523 19.45 1.02 15.91
N TYR A 524 20.11 1.71 16.84
CA TYR A 524 21.58 1.82 16.93
C TYR A 524 22.27 0.62 17.58
N LEU A 525 21.55 -0.47 17.87
CA LEU A 525 22.12 -1.79 18.15
C LEU A 525 21.86 -2.79 17.02
N THR A 526 21.28 -2.32 15.92
CA THR A 526 21.19 -3.05 14.66
C THR A 526 22.34 -2.60 13.75
N GLY A 527 23.03 -3.57 13.18
CA GLY A 527 24.12 -3.36 12.24
C GLY A 527 23.63 -2.96 10.87
N ASP A 528 24.48 -2.21 10.17
CA ASP A 528 24.38 -1.92 8.74
C ASP A 528 25.65 -2.40 7.99
N GLY A 529 26.52 -3.16 8.68
CA GLY A 529 27.81 -3.60 8.16
C GLY A 529 28.88 -2.50 8.08
N THR A 530 28.63 -1.30 8.61
CA THR A 530 29.56 -0.15 8.50
C THR A 530 29.92 0.48 9.85
N VAL A 531 28.98 0.52 10.80
CA VAL A 531 29.16 1.16 12.09
C VAL A 531 29.86 0.23 13.08
N THR A 532 31.01 0.65 13.60
CA THR A 532 31.68 -0.03 14.73
C THR A 532 31.06 0.40 16.05
N TYR A 533 30.83 -0.51 17.02
CA TYR A 533 30.30 -0.15 18.34
C TYR A 533 31.32 -0.32 19.49
N ALA A 534 31.35 0.65 20.39
CA ALA A 534 31.88 0.69 21.76
C ALA A 534 31.00 0.07 22.84
N MET A 535 31.52 -0.80 23.71
CA MET A 535 31.02 -0.93 25.08
C MET A 535 32.01 -0.32 26.07
N GLU A 536 31.51 0.33 27.11
CA GLU A 536 32.30 0.76 28.27
C GLU A 536 31.63 0.30 29.57
N LEU A 537 32.42 -0.20 30.53
CA LEU A 537 31.94 -0.47 31.89
C LEU A 537 31.82 0.85 32.67
N SER A 538 30.59 1.31 32.90
CA SER A 538 30.31 2.58 33.58
C SER A 538 30.34 2.43 35.11
N SER A 539 29.75 1.36 35.65
CA SER A 539 29.86 1.02 37.07
C SER A 539 29.57 -0.46 37.34
N ALA A 540 30.11 -0.99 38.44
CA ALA A 540 29.77 -2.29 38.98
C ALA A 540 29.62 -2.19 40.49
N THR A 541 28.39 -2.29 41.01
CA THR A 541 28.07 -2.16 42.45
C THR A 541 27.46 -3.46 43.03
N SER A 542 27.58 -4.54 42.27
CA SER A 542 27.17 -5.89 42.61
C SER A 542 27.79 -6.48 43.90
N ALA A 543 27.05 -7.37 44.55
CA ALA A 543 27.54 -8.23 45.65
C ALA A 543 28.31 -9.50 45.16
N PHE A 544 28.33 -9.75 43.86
CA PHE A 544 28.81 -10.96 43.21
C PHE A 544 29.94 -10.68 42.20
N ALA A 545 30.80 -11.68 41.99
CA ALA A 545 31.81 -11.62 40.94
C ALA A 545 31.20 -12.04 39.59
N ASN A 546 30.38 -11.16 39.00
CA ASN A 546 29.66 -11.46 37.76
C ASN A 546 30.58 -11.44 36.54
N ILE A 547 30.23 -12.25 35.53
CA ILE A 547 30.82 -12.21 34.19
C ILE A 547 29.85 -11.48 33.26
N LEU A 548 30.34 -10.51 32.50
CA LEU A 548 29.57 -9.76 31.51
C LEU A 548 30.08 -10.09 30.10
N GLY A 549 29.17 -10.30 29.15
CA GLY A 549 29.49 -10.59 27.77
C GLY A 549 28.45 -10.07 26.77
N TYR A 550 28.70 -10.33 25.49
CA TYR A 550 27.84 -9.93 24.38
C TYR A 550 27.78 -11.02 23.29
N TYR A 551 26.81 -10.92 22.40
CA TYR A 551 26.59 -11.84 21.28
C TYR A 551 25.92 -11.14 20.11
N SER A 552 26.05 -11.74 18.93
CA SER A 552 25.34 -11.33 17.71
C SER A 552 24.05 -12.12 17.55
N ILE A 553 22.99 -11.48 17.08
CA ILE A 553 21.74 -12.10 16.65
C ILE A 553 21.60 -11.83 15.17
N THR A 554 21.60 -12.88 14.36
CA THR A 554 21.41 -12.77 12.91
C THR A 554 19.97 -12.37 12.58
N VAL A 555 19.73 -11.96 11.34
CA VAL A 555 18.41 -11.51 10.85
C VAL A 555 17.31 -12.55 11.06
N ASP A 556 17.66 -13.84 11.03
CA ASP A 556 16.74 -14.96 11.24
C ASP A 556 16.53 -15.33 12.72
N GLY A 557 17.09 -14.56 13.66
CA GLY A 557 16.92 -14.77 15.10
C GLY A 557 18.02 -15.62 15.76
N THR A 558 18.92 -16.24 14.98
CA THR A 558 19.96 -17.13 15.52
C THR A 558 21.03 -16.37 16.29
N ILE A 559 21.42 -16.88 17.47
CA ILE A 559 22.48 -16.33 18.31
C ILE A 559 23.85 -16.91 17.90
N SER A 560 24.83 -16.03 17.74
CA SER A 560 26.20 -16.35 17.35
C SER A 560 27.23 -15.42 18.02
N ASP A 561 28.53 -15.69 17.82
CA ASP A 561 29.64 -14.84 18.28
C ASP A 561 29.55 -14.44 19.76
N VAL A 562 29.44 -15.43 20.65
CA VAL A 562 29.34 -15.21 22.09
C VAL A 562 30.71 -14.88 22.66
N HIS A 563 30.86 -13.66 23.18
CA HIS A 563 32.11 -13.11 23.69
C HIS A 563 32.02 -12.68 25.15
N LEU A 564 33.13 -12.80 25.87
CA LEU A 564 33.29 -12.23 27.21
C LEU A 564 33.84 -10.81 27.10
N ALA A 565 33.16 -9.87 27.74
CA ALA A 565 33.62 -8.48 27.85
C ALA A 565 34.41 -8.27 29.15
N PHE A 566 33.91 -8.82 30.26
CA PHE A 566 34.54 -8.71 31.57
C PHE A 566 34.37 -10.00 32.38
N ASP A 567 35.49 -10.65 32.71
CA ASP A 567 35.49 -11.92 33.45
C ASP A 567 35.17 -11.78 34.94
N ASN A 568 35.28 -10.58 35.51
CA ASN A 568 34.94 -10.31 36.90
C ASN A 568 34.63 -8.83 37.12
N THR A 569 33.35 -8.48 37.14
CA THR A 569 32.87 -7.11 37.34
C THR A 569 33.12 -6.57 38.76
N LEU A 570 33.38 -7.42 39.76
CA LEU A 570 33.64 -7.00 41.15
C LEU A 570 35.08 -6.51 41.37
N ASP A 571 36.07 -7.15 40.74
CA ASP A 571 37.49 -6.93 41.05
C ASP A 571 38.41 -6.67 39.83
N ALA A 572 37.97 -6.86 38.58
CA ALA A 572 38.91 -6.91 37.44
C ALA A 572 39.02 -5.64 36.57
N ALA A 573 38.01 -4.76 36.50
CA ALA A 573 38.03 -3.60 35.60
C ALA A 573 37.69 -2.28 36.30
N ALA A 574 38.50 -1.26 36.05
CA ALA A 574 38.16 0.09 36.49
C ALA A 574 37.01 0.64 35.62
N PRO A 575 36.06 1.39 36.19
CA PRO A 575 35.12 2.19 35.42
C PRO A 575 35.85 2.99 34.33
N GLY A 576 35.33 2.97 33.10
CA GLY A 576 35.98 3.56 31.93
C GLY A 576 36.75 2.57 31.03
N THR A 577 36.72 1.27 31.32
CA THR A 577 37.34 0.27 30.46
C THR A 577 36.47 0.00 29.24
N GLN A 578 37.03 0.13 28.03
CA GLN A 578 36.32 -0.04 26.76
C GLN A 578 36.57 -1.40 26.10
N VAL A 579 35.54 -1.94 25.45
CA VAL A 579 35.53 -3.17 24.66
C VAL A 579 34.98 -2.85 23.28
N ASP A 580 35.71 -3.23 22.24
CA ASP A 580 35.26 -3.11 20.85
C ASP A 580 34.26 -4.23 20.52
N LEU A 581 33.03 -3.85 20.18
CA LEU A 581 31.97 -4.77 19.78
C LEU A 581 32.03 -5.09 18.29
N GLY A 582 32.94 -4.46 17.54
CA GLY A 582 33.10 -4.68 16.11
C GLY A 582 32.00 -4.02 15.29
N ILE A 583 31.83 -4.50 14.06
CA ILE A 583 30.88 -3.99 13.06
C ILE A 583 29.82 -5.07 12.82
N PRO A 584 28.63 -4.98 13.43
CA PRO A 584 27.57 -5.95 13.21
C PRO A 584 27.13 -5.92 11.74
N GLU A 585 26.86 -7.10 11.18
CA GLU A 585 26.37 -7.24 9.80
C GLU A 585 25.03 -6.53 9.60
N ASP A 586 24.69 -6.23 8.35
CA ASP A 586 23.42 -5.58 8.02
C ASP A 586 22.22 -6.38 8.54
N GLY A 587 21.38 -5.72 9.34
CA GLY A 587 20.24 -6.32 10.03
C GLY A 587 20.57 -7.21 11.24
N ALA A 588 21.85 -7.50 11.52
CA ALA A 588 22.23 -8.23 12.72
C ALA A 588 22.10 -7.33 13.97
N ARG A 589 21.64 -7.90 15.09
CA ARG A 589 21.48 -7.17 16.36
C ARG A 589 22.56 -7.57 17.35
N VAL A 590 22.93 -6.67 18.26
CA VAL A 590 23.84 -6.97 19.36
C VAL A 590 23.05 -7.21 20.64
N GLY A 591 23.28 -8.35 21.29
CA GLY A 591 22.75 -8.68 22.60
C GLY A 591 23.83 -8.75 23.67
N PHE A 592 23.41 -8.61 24.92
CA PHE A 592 24.28 -8.61 26.09
C PHE A 592 23.81 -9.65 27.10
N PHE A 593 24.73 -10.18 27.90
CA PHE A 593 24.39 -11.13 28.96
C PHE A 593 25.28 -11.00 30.19
N LEU A 594 24.71 -11.29 31.36
CA LEU A 594 25.39 -11.33 32.64
C LEU A 594 25.23 -12.72 33.26
N ILE A 595 26.36 -13.37 33.58
CA ILE A 595 26.38 -14.62 34.35
C ILE A 595 26.58 -14.24 35.81
N GLN A 596 25.53 -14.39 36.60
CA GLN A 596 25.57 -14.05 38.02
C GLN A 596 26.61 -14.91 38.75
N ASN A 597 27.49 -14.26 39.51
CA ASN A 597 28.58 -14.87 40.26
C ASN A 597 29.48 -15.82 39.42
N GLY A 598 29.49 -15.64 38.10
CA GLY A 598 30.12 -16.56 37.15
C GLY A 598 31.61 -16.77 37.43
N PHE A 599 32.33 -15.72 37.83
CA PHE A 599 33.76 -15.83 38.13
C PHE A 599 34.04 -16.71 39.33
N THR A 600 33.23 -16.61 40.39
CA THR A 600 33.37 -17.48 41.57
C THR A 600 33.10 -18.94 41.20
N LEU A 601 32.14 -19.18 40.31
CA LEU A 601 31.72 -20.53 39.93
C LEU A 601 32.69 -21.20 38.96
N PHE A 602 33.20 -20.44 37.99
CA PHE A 602 33.94 -20.98 36.85
C PHE A 602 35.40 -20.51 36.76
N GLY A 603 35.80 -19.48 37.52
CA GLY A 603 37.07 -18.78 37.36
C GLY A 603 37.14 -18.05 36.01
N ASP A 604 38.34 -17.93 35.45
CA ASP A 604 38.54 -17.45 34.09
C ASP A 604 37.85 -18.41 33.11
N LEU A 605 36.79 -17.96 32.43
CA LEU A 605 36.20 -18.71 31.33
C LEU A 605 37.02 -18.50 30.04
N PRO A 606 37.06 -19.50 29.17
CA PRO A 606 37.56 -19.34 27.81
C PRO A 606 36.56 -18.59 26.92
N ASP A 607 37.04 -17.88 25.90
CA ASP A 607 36.22 -17.21 24.87
C ASP A 607 35.62 -18.18 23.83
N ASP A 608 35.59 -19.49 24.10
CA ASP A 608 35.08 -20.53 23.19
C ASP A 608 33.59 -20.86 23.45
N LEU A 609 32.79 -19.81 23.68
CA LEU A 609 31.42 -19.92 24.17
C LEU A 609 30.38 -20.03 23.05
N THR A 610 29.27 -20.69 23.37
CA THR A 610 28.10 -20.79 22.49
C THR A 610 26.84 -20.93 23.32
N PHE A 611 25.77 -20.28 22.89
CA PHE A 611 24.42 -20.51 23.41
C PHE A 611 23.70 -21.53 22.54
N PHE A 612 23.27 -22.65 23.13
CA PHE A 612 22.44 -23.66 22.50
C PHE A 612 20.99 -23.53 22.94
N ALA A 613 20.05 -23.96 22.09
CA ALA A 613 18.69 -24.21 22.52
C ALA A 613 18.64 -25.30 23.62
N PRO A 614 17.52 -25.44 24.36
CA PRO A 614 17.39 -26.45 25.41
C PRO A 614 17.60 -27.90 24.97
N ASP A 615 17.56 -28.18 23.67
CA ASP A 615 17.88 -29.50 23.11
C ASP A 615 19.38 -29.84 23.15
N GLY A 616 20.23 -28.83 23.36
CA GLY A 616 21.69 -28.93 23.42
C GLY A 616 22.35 -29.26 22.07
N ILE A 617 21.65 -29.07 20.95
CA ILE A 617 22.12 -29.43 19.60
C ILE A 617 22.06 -28.23 18.67
N THR A 618 20.97 -27.48 18.66
CA THR A 618 20.83 -26.32 17.77
C THR A 618 21.31 -25.05 18.45
N PRO A 619 21.88 -24.09 17.71
CA PRO A 619 22.12 -22.74 18.24
C PRO A 619 20.85 -22.17 18.90
N ALA A 620 21.04 -21.34 19.93
CA ALA A 620 19.95 -20.61 20.52
C ALA A 620 19.38 -19.60 19.53
N ASP A 621 18.11 -19.29 19.68
CA ASP A 621 17.34 -18.45 18.77
C ASP A 621 16.43 -17.53 19.57
N LEU A 622 16.50 -16.23 19.30
CA LEU A 622 15.74 -15.21 20.02
C LEU A 622 14.23 -15.42 19.89
N ASP A 623 13.77 -15.85 18.71
CA ASP A 623 12.36 -15.97 18.35
C ASP A 623 11.75 -17.26 18.89
N SER A 624 12.58 -18.17 19.42
CA SER A 624 12.11 -19.40 20.07
C SER A 624 11.43 -19.17 21.42
N GLY A 625 11.74 -18.07 22.11
CA GLY A 625 11.28 -17.80 23.48
C GLY A 625 11.78 -18.83 24.51
N LEU A 626 12.89 -19.52 24.23
CA LEU A 626 13.46 -20.54 25.09
C LEU A 626 14.77 -20.06 25.71
N SER A 627 14.92 -20.27 27.02
CA SER A 627 16.18 -19.94 27.71
C SER A 627 17.34 -20.78 27.18
N PRO A 628 18.47 -20.16 26.80
CA PRO A 628 19.59 -20.86 26.20
C PRO A 628 20.44 -21.61 27.24
N LEU A 629 21.14 -22.64 26.78
CA LEU A 629 22.18 -23.36 27.51
C LEU A 629 23.56 -22.82 27.12
N LEU A 630 24.35 -22.39 28.10
CA LEU A 630 25.73 -21.97 27.87
C LEU A 630 26.65 -23.19 27.72
N TYR A 631 27.43 -23.21 26.64
CA TYR A 631 28.41 -24.23 26.34
C TYR A 631 29.78 -23.60 26.10
N SER A 632 30.83 -24.25 26.60
CA SER A 632 32.22 -23.97 26.26
C SER A 632 32.79 -25.16 25.49
N ALA A 633 33.47 -24.92 24.37
CA ALA A 633 34.08 -26.00 23.58
C ALA A 633 35.12 -26.81 24.39
N SER A 634 35.81 -26.16 25.33
CA SER A 634 36.82 -26.78 26.17
C SER A 634 36.29 -27.34 27.50
N ARG A 635 35.14 -26.87 28.00
CA ARG A 635 34.59 -27.28 29.30
C ARG A 635 33.24 -27.99 29.25
N GLY A 636 32.60 -28.04 28.08
CA GLY A 636 31.27 -28.61 27.90
C GLY A 636 30.16 -27.66 28.34
N PHE A 637 28.97 -28.20 28.62
CA PHE A 637 27.84 -27.43 29.14
C PHE A 637 28.14 -26.89 30.54
N LEU A 638 27.93 -25.59 30.70
CA LEU A 638 28.12 -24.86 31.93
C LEU A 638 26.74 -24.59 32.56
N GLY A 639 26.62 -24.81 33.87
CA GLY A 639 25.37 -24.61 34.59
C GLY A 639 25.59 -24.41 36.08
N GLY A 640 24.50 -24.21 36.83
CA GLY A 640 24.53 -23.98 38.28
C GLY A 640 24.49 -22.51 38.69
N THR A 641 24.25 -21.61 37.73
CA THR A 641 23.91 -20.20 37.96
C THR A 641 22.98 -19.71 36.85
N ASP A 642 22.27 -18.62 37.10
CA ASP A 642 21.37 -18.00 36.14
C ASP A 642 22.17 -17.07 35.19
N ILE A 643 21.67 -16.93 33.96
CA ILE A 643 22.22 -16.04 32.93
C ILE A 643 21.12 -15.07 32.56
N PHE A 644 21.41 -13.79 32.68
CA PHE A 644 20.49 -12.70 32.40
C PHE A 644 20.86 -12.05 31.09
N HIS A 645 19.90 -11.97 30.16
CA HIS A 645 20.06 -11.48 28.81
C HIS A 645 19.35 -10.14 28.64
N SER A 646 19.90 -9.28 27.76
CA SER A 646 19.30 -8.02 27.34
C SER A 646 17.93 -8.16 26.70
N PHE A 647 17.65 -9.32 26.10
CA PHE A 647 16.37 -9.65 25.53
C PHE A 647 15.59 -10.54 26.48
N ALA A 648 14.44 -10.04 26.95
CA ALA A 648 13.63 -10.69 27.97
C ALA A 648 13.19 -12.10 27.58
N THR A 649 12.92 -12.37 26.29
CA THR A 649 12.49 -13.67 25.77
C THR A 649 13.52 -14.80 25.94
N LEU A 650 14.78 -14.46 26.25
CA LEU A 650 15.83 -15.42 26.56
C LEU A 650 15.94 -15.70 28.07
N ASN A 651 15.30 -14.86 28.89
CA ASN A 651 15.32 -15.00 30.34
C ASN A 651 14.22 -15.95 30.82
N PRO A 652 14.40 -16.61 31.97
CA PRO A 652 13.33 -17.38 32.59
C PRO A 652 12.07 -16.53 32.79
N ASP A 653 10.91 -17.10 32.45
CA ASP A 653 9.59 -16.47 32.56
C ASP A 653 9.47 -15.10 31.84
N ASP A 654 10.27 -14.88 30.79
CA ASP A 654 10.36 -13.62 30.05
C ASP A 654 10.70 -12.41 30.93
N ALA A 655 11.44 -12.62 32.02
CA ALA A 655 11.76 -11.58 32.97
C ALA A 655 12.65 -10.48 32.34
N THR A 656 12.32 -9.21 32.62
CA THR A 656 13.17 -8.08 32.26
C THR A 656 14.29 -7.96 33.27
N GLN A 657 15.51 -8.33 32.85
CA GLN A 657 16.71 -8.28 33.69
C GLN A 657 17.66 -7.14 33.29
N VAL A 658 17.28 -6.41 32.25
CA VAL A 658 18.07 -5.33 31.67
C VAL A 658 17.17 -4.17 31.31
N LEU A 659 17.57 -2.97 31.71
CA LEU A 659 16.97 -1.71 31.29
C LEU A 659 17.95 -0.92 30.45
N SER A 660 17.43 -0.09 29.52
CA SER A 660 18.26 0.78 28.72
C SER A 660 17.66 2.16 28.54
N GLY A 661 18.48 3.19 28.56
CA GLY A 661 18.03 4.53 28.20
C GLY A 661 19.19 5.40 27.75
N VAL A 662 18.90 6.54 27.16
CA VAL A 662 19.94 7.41 26.64
C VAL A 662 20.66 8.12 27.78
N ALA A 663 21.97 8.36 27.60
CA ALA A 663 22.74 9.23 28.47
C ALA A 663 22.28 10.69 28.29
N PRO A 664 22.30 11.53 29.34
CA PRO A 664 22.10 12.97 29.18
C PRO A 664 23.01 13.56 28.09
N GLY A 665 22.42 14.22 27.09
CA GLY A 665 23.16 14.73 25.93
C GLY A 665 23.13 13.82 24.71
N GLY A 666 22.47 12.66 24.76
CA GLY A 666 22.28 11.81 23.58
C GLY A 666 23.51 11.01 23.15
N GLU A 667 24.51 10.93 24.02
CA GLU A 667 25.88 10.56 23.61
C GLU A 667 26.15 9.05 23.60
N ALA A 668 25.39 8.30 24.38
CA ALA A 668 25.51 6.86 24.49
C ALA A 668 24.18 6.26 24.95
N LEU A 669 23.98 4.98 24.67
CA LEU A 669 22.96 4.19 25.35
C LEU A 669 23.53 3.65 26.65
N TRP A 670 22.90 3.94 27.78
CA TRP A 670 23.20 3.29 29.05
C TRP A 670 22.33 2.05 29.22
N ILE A 671 22.93 1.00 29.75
CA ILE A 671 22.29 -0.30 29.98
C ILE A 671 22.61 -0.74 31.41
N GLY A 672 21.58 -0.98 32.22
CA GLY A 672 21.69 -1.48 33.60
C GLY A 672 21.21 -2.92 33.70
N PHE A 673 21.94 -3.75 34.47
CA PHE A 673 21.64 -5.15 34.74
C PHE A 673 21.24 -5.37 36.20
N GLU A 674 20.31 -6.31 36.41
CA GLU A 674 19.97 -6.91 37.71
C GLU A 674 20.90 -8.05 38.12
N ASP A 675 21.04 -8.29 39.43
CA ASP A 675 21.85 -9.39 39.96
C ASP A 675 21.38 -10.09 41.25
N LEU A 676 20.09 -10.39 41.47
CA LEU A 676 19.65 -11.14 42.67
C LEU A 676 19.36 -12.65 42.49
N PRO A 677 19.40 -13.48 43.56
CA PRO A 677 19.42 -14.95 43.49
C PRO A 677 18.09 -15.61 43.07
N THR A 678 17.17 -14.85 42.49
CA THR A 678 15.88 -15.32 41.98
C THR A 678 15.55 -14.59 40.69
N ALA A 679 14.90 -15.27 39.74
CA ALA A 679 14.51 -14.75 38.42
C ALA A 679 13.64 -13.46 38.40
N THR A 680 13.30 -12.88 39.56
CA THR A 680 12.48 -11.65 39.67
C THR A 680 13.21 -10.41 40.17
N GLY A 681 14.51 -10.51 40.53
CA GLY A 681 15.34 -9.35 40.93
C GLY A 681 14.83 -8.58 42.16
N ASP A 682 15.48 -7.46 42.49
CA ASP A 682 14.90 -6.36 43.27
C ASP A 682 14.54 -5.14 42.41
N ASN A 683 14.78 -5.24 41.10
CA ASN A 683 14.37 -4.33 40.05
C ASN A 683 15.09 -2.97 40.13
N ASP A 684 16.32 -2.90 40.65
CA ASP A 684 17.12 -1.67 40.71
C ASP A 684 18.11 -1.44 39.54
N PHE A 685 18.44 -2.49 38.78
CA PHE A 685 19.30 -2.59 37.60
C PHE A 685 20.70 -1.98 37.76
N GLN A 686 21.18 -1.79 38.99
CA GLN A 686 22.36 -0.99 39.29
C GLN A 686 23.65 -1.80 39.39
N ASP A 687 23.55 -3.13 39.40
CA ASP A 687 24.63 -4.04 39.70
C ASP A 687 25.77 -3.95 38.71
N VAL A 688 25.42 -3.89 37.43
CA VAL A 688 26.35 -3.62 36.33
C VAL A 688 25.70 -2.63 35.38
N VAL A 689 26.35 -1.49 35.18
CA VAL A 689 25.94 -0.47 34.23
C VAL A 689 27.02 -0.32 33.16
N ILE A 690 26.61 -0.42 31.91
CA ILE A 690 27.47 -0.20 30.75
C ILE A 690 26.93 0.93 29.87
N SER A 691 27.80 1.49 29.06
CA SER A 691 27.42 2.46 28.02
C SER A 691 27.86 1.97 26.64
N ILE A 692 27.00 2.16 25.64
CA ILE A 692 27.23 1.80 24.24
C ILE A 692 27.27 3.04 23.35
N GLY A 693 28.26 3.14 22.46
CA GLY A 693 28.39 4.18 21.41
C GLY A 693 29.01 3.63 20.11
N THR A 694 29.29 4.44 19.07
CA THR A 694 29.92 4.04 17.78
C THR A 694 31.38 4.50 17.46
N ASN A 695 32.37 3.63 17.24
CA ASN A 695 33.83 3.93 17.37
C ASN A 695 34.55 4.70 16.23
N ALA A 696 33.90 5.09 15.13
CA ALA A 696 34.62 5.56 13.93
C ALA A 696 34.69 7.10 13.80
N ASP A 697 35.92 7.65 13.71
CA ASP A 697 36.31 8.98 13.20
C ASP A 697 35.47 10.22 13.61
N GLY A 698 34.74 10.17 14.73
CA GLY A 698 34.01 11.30 15.31
C GLY A 698 32.55 11.43 14.88
N LEU A 699 31.94 10.37 14.34
CA LEU A 699 30.50 10.28 14.13
C LEU A 699 29.89 9.41 15.23
N PHE A 700 29.80 9.99 16.41
CA PHE A 700 29.21 9.42 17.62
C PHE A 700 29.66 8.04 18.09
N ILE A 701 30.96 7.95 18.38
CA ILE A 701 31.51 7.81 19.75
C ILE A 701 32.19 9.12 20.04
N VAL A 702 31.81 9.72 21.16
CA VAL A 702 32.56 9.87 22.43
C VAL A 702 31.62 10.62 23.36
#